data_AF-A0A0C9UMM4-F1
#
_entry.id   AF-A0A0C9UMM4-F1
#
_cell.length_a   1.000
_cell.length_b   1.000
_cell.length_c   1.000
_cell.angle_alpha   90.00
_cell.angle_beta   90.00
_cell.angle_gamma   90.00
#
_symmetry.space_group_name_H-M   'P 1'
#
loop_
_entity.id
_entity.type
_entity.pdbx_description
1 polymer ?
#
loop_
_entity_poly.entity_id
_entity_poly.type
_entity_poly.pdbx_seq_one_letter_code
_entity_poly.pdbx_strand_id
1 'polypeptide(L)'
;MILSSLGTPISKFSDLFWYLLHEHRESHTALDLNINYIQAAATVAAPVVIEDKRNIFALIIGINVYADATVISSLKGPVPDAQAFRDYLLKDLHVSQENIKILLNQEATRSQIIEGFLALQGNARIKKGDAIVIFYAGHGLEADSPPGWESGDPDNKIQMILPYDFTKQDGYDIHGIPDRTIAALLDGLAEAKGDNITVIFDCCHSGGGARNETDDEELVRSVDIDVTVPADLDKSIWSGDDTHRGISFPEGFLHRGLNSHVLLAACGAKESAYERRGRGNFTQALLKLLKTVSAEKLTYASVLQKMEKIRRQNPQCEGANRNRILFNSRPPPAGPHYFYIYKKHHEYILAAGEIHGVTAGDEFTIYSDKTSSTPLGVLTVPDDKSIGPFSTTLYPQTSIPILFPEHSVAVKSKAGKTVDLLLQAPLDVRLMSLYKKLSKLMEQNDPTGIHLVKEGAGAKLGIRITPNNQIAFDVLDPEVTLDGSGVTQLPYTVDITDVEQLYLAIRRAAHYYRCLGYEGNNKTIRNNVSVEFIELKYTGFHDIHGLPFTEPIGNPLNSNGVVDIVPRNSIYGFKVINNSSRDLYMNAFYFDNVDFSIDSYYKSHTAGQFITDPTLKANGGSVTIGYGSGGAMPFKFVLNYDDVDTEIGFMKIFLTSENVDLSSISQASPFSPDKRKITEAKPHMEPISSTALLKIVQRRFPATSSSHLEHTLFPIQVPKIMIPKIAAQSASNILVEADSRHNVFRRYWFGVQMKAEELPGIISVQLETSSKGFARESDDVQGGWFELAVMPRSYPRGTRITKKLLETKRDKSKILLTWHSHNVVLHKQYQNQSGIVFGEDADLWKHISGGDWISVLACARSPKSVCDGSVGKLIINEYAD
;
A
#
# COMPACT_ATOMS: atom_id res chain seq x y z
N MET A 1 31.90 -28.89 -24.59
CA MET A 1 33.32 -29.25 -24.78
C MET A 1 34.29 -28.58 -23.80
N ILE A 2 33.85 -27.84 -22.76
CA ILE A 2 34.79 -27.25 -21.78
C ILE A 2 34.75 -27.96 -20.42
N LEU A 3 33.61 -28.49 -19.96
CA LEU A 3 33.56 -29.37 -18.76
C LEU A 3 34.47 -30.62 -18.85
N SER A 4 34.90 -31.00 -20.06
CA SER A 4 35.88 -32.05 -20.33
C SER A 4 37.34 -31.70 -19.94
N SER A 5 37.65 -30.45 -19.57
CA SER A 5 38.99 -30.08 -19.08
C SER A 5 39.23 -30.44 -17.61
N LEU A 6 38.18 -30.86 -16.88
CA LEU A 6 38.23 -31.18 -15.44
C LEU A 6 38.52 -32.68 -15.16
N GLY A 7 39.10 -33.38 -16.14
CA GLY A 7 39.48 -34.81 -16.07
C GLY A 7 38.33 -35.82 -15.92
N THR A 8 37.12 -35.36 -15.64
CA THR A 8 35.99 -36.18 -15.15
C THR A 8 34.71 -35.79 -15.89
N PRO A 9 33.90 -36.75 -16.39
CA PRO A 9 32.66 -36.44 -17.10
C PRO A 9 31.54 -36.00 -16.13
N ILE A 10 31.56 -34.74 -15.71
CA ILE A 10 30.53 -34.12 -14.87
C ILE A 10 29.17 -34.20 -15.58
N SER A 11 28.26 -35.00 -15.02
CA SER A 11 26.98 -35.35 -15.64
C SER A 11 25.77 -34.72 -14.93
N LYS A 12 25.92 -34.41 -13.64
CA LYS A 12 24.90 -33.86 -12.73
C LYS A 12 25.48 -32.73 -11.89
N PHE A 13 24.60 -31.90 -11.32
CA PHE A 13 24.98 -30.86 -10.35
C PHE A 13 25.60 -31.45 -9.07
N SER A 14 25.22 -32.66 -8.65
CA SER A 14 25.89 -33.40 -7.57
C SER A 14 27.39 -33.54 -7.80
N ASP A 15 27.76 -33.91 -9.04
CA ASP A 15 29.13 -34.22 -9.43
C ASP A 15 29.94 -32.92 -9.53
N LEU A 16 29.31 -31.85 -10.04
CA LEU A 16 29.88 -30.51 -10.14
C LEU A 16 30.15 -29.89 -8.75
N PHE A 17 29.15 -29.87 -7.86
CA PHE A 17 29.33 -29.33 -6.52
C PHE A 17 30.31 -30.19 -5.72
N TRP A 18 30.27 -31.52 -5.83
CA TRP A 18 31.28 -32.38 -5.20
C TRP A 18 32.69 -32.01 -5.68
N TYR A 19 32.91 -31.81 -6.98
CA TYR A 19 34.20 -31.37 -7.51
C TYR A 19 34.63 -29.99 -6.95
N LEU A 20 33.76 -28.98 -7.01
CA LEU A 20 34.08 -27.62 -6.53
C LEU A 20 34.42 -27.60 -5.03
N LEU A 21 33.69 -28.37 -4.21
CA LEU A 21 33.91 -28.54 -2.77
C LEU A 21 35.21 -29.29 -2.40
N HIS A 22 35.87 -29.93 -3.38
CA HIS A 22 37.15 -30.63 -3.19
C HIS A 22 38.32 -29.89 -3.86
N GLU A 23 38.10 -29.21 -4.99
CA GLU A 23 39.07 -28.29 -5.63
C GLU A 23 39.54 -27.22 -4.63
N HIS A 24 38.61 -26.65 -3.85
CA HIS A 24 38.96 -25.72 -2.78
C HIS A 24 39.77 -26.37 -1.64
N ARG A 25 39.48 -27.62 -1.26
CA ARG A 25 40.19 -28.34 -0.18
C ARG A 25 41.65 -28.65 -0.52
N GLU A 26 41.95 -29.02 -1.77
CA GLU A 26 43.34 -29.25 -2.17
C GLU A 26 44.12 -27.93 -2.29
N SER A 27 43.49 -26.86 -2.79
CA SER A 27 44.12 -25.54 -2.93
C SER A 27 44.58 -24.91 -1.60
N HIS A 28 43.97 -25.31 -0.47
CA HIS A 28 44.36 -24.86 0.87
C HIS A 28 45.73 -25.38 1.35
N THR A 29 46.43 -26.21 0.58
CA THR A 29 47.79 -26.67 0.91
C THR A 29 48.91 -25.80 0.32
N ALA A 30 48.61 -24.81 -0.54
CA ALA A 30 49.65 -24.10 -1.29
C ALA A 30 49.30 -22.65 -1.70
N LEU A 31 48.99 -21.75 -0.76
CA LEU A 31 49.17 -20.29 -0.94
C LEU A 31 49.08 -19.46 0.36
N ASP A 32 49.97 -19.74 1.32
CA ASP A 32 50.40 -18.70 2.27
C ASP A 32 51.30 -17.67 1.56
N LEU A 33 51.47 -16.48 2.18
CA LEU A 33 52.27 -15.32 1.70
C LEU A 33 51.66 -14.44 0.60
N ASN A 34 50.68 -13.59 0.96
CA ASN A 34 50.82 -12.11 0.90
C ASN A 34 49.54 -11.36 1.31
N ILE A 35 49.35 -11.11 2.61
CA ILE A 35 48.37 -10.13 3.10
C ILE A 35 49.12 -8.83 3.42
N ASN A 36 49.23 -7.93 2.44
CA ASN A 36 49.91 -6.62 2.64
C ASN A 36 49.62 -5.57 1.55
N TYR A 37 48.39 -5.44 1.03
CA TYR A 37 48.10 -4.43 -0.02
C TYR A 37 46.70 -3.76 -0.05
N ILE A 38 45.98 -3.66 1.09
CA ILE A 38 44.89 -2.67 1.24
C ILE A 38 45.01 -1.97 2.60
N GLN A 39 45.87 -0.96 2.69
CA GLN A 39 45.94 -0.06 3.86
C GLN A 39 46.30 1.38 3.47
N ALA A 40 45.51 1.97 2.56
CA ALA A 40 45.59 3.38 2.19
C ALA A 40 44.22 3.94 1.79
N ALA A 41 44.02 5.25 1.98
CA ALA A 41 42.92 6.04 1.41
C ALA A 41 41.47 5.63 1.76
N ALA A 42 41.21 5.27 3.01
CA ALA A 42 39.87 5.33 3.60
C ALA A 42 39.81 6.33 4.77
N THR A 43 40.16 7.60 4.50
CA THR A 43 39.87 8.71 5.42
C THR A 43 38.37 8.92 5.46
N VAL A 44 37.70 8.22 6.38
CA VAL A 44 36.30 8.45 6.72
C VAL A 44 36.16 9.90 7.18
N ALA A 45 35.59 10.74 6.34
CA ALA A 45 35.12 12.05 6.77
C ALA A 45 34.15 11.81 7.93
N ALA A 46 34.40 12.45 9.08
CA ALA A 46 33.54 12.30 10.24
C ALA A 46 32.09 12.59 9.81
N PRO A 47 31.11 11.76 10.22
CA PRO A 47 29.74 11.91 9.75
C PRO A 47 29.27 13.33 10.09
N VAL A 48 28.89 14.09 9.05
CA VAL A 48 28.37 15.43 9.25
C VAL A 48 27.05 15.28 9.99
N VAL A 49 27.09 15.52 11.30
CA VAL A 49 25.90 15.61 12.15
C VAL A 49 25.20 16.90 11.74
N ILE A 50 24.39 16.80 10.69
CA ILE A 50 23.37 17.80 10.40
C ILE A 50 22.40 17.72 11.58
N GLU A 51 22.47 18.72 12.47
CA GLU A 51 21.42 18.97 13.45
C GLU A 51 20.13 19.31 12.71
N ASP A 52 19.37 18.27 12.37
CA ASP A 52 18.08 18.36 11.72
C ASP A 52 17.08 18.93 12.73
N LYS A 53 17.07 20.26 12.82
CA LYS A 53 16.49 21.04 13.92
C LYS A 53 14.97 20.86 13.92
N ARG A 54 14.50 19.93 14.76
CA ARG A 54 13.12 19.42 14.75
C ARG A 54 12.13 20.52 15.07
N ASN A 55 11.44 20.99 14.04
CA ASN A 55 10.30 21.87 14.18
C ASN A 55 9.10 21.00 14.58
N ILE A 56 8.77 20.99 15.87
CA ILE A 56 7.62 20.28 16.42
C ILE A 56 6.51 21.29 16.70
N PHE A 57 5.27 20.94 16.35
CA PHE A 57 4.05 21.65 16.73
C PHE A 57 3.13 20.74 17.53
N ALA A 58 2.33 21.30 18.44
CA ALA A 58 1.44 20.49 19.26
C ALA A 58 0.09 21.14 19.56
N LEU A 59 -0.92 20.27 19.64
CA LEU A 59 -2.22 20.54 20.27
C LEU A 59 -2.33 19.62 21.49
N ILE A 60 -2.51 20.20 22.67
CA ILE A 60 -2.53 19.46 23.94
C ILE A 60 -3.85 19.75 24.65
N ILE A 61 -4.63 18.72 24.96
CA ILE A 61 -5.97 18.82 25.53
C ILE A 61 -6.01 18.04 26.84
N GLY A 62 -6.53 18.65 27.91
CA GLY A 62 -6.68 18.01 29.22
C GLY A 62 -7.97 18.45 29.92
N ILE A 63 -8.89 17.52 30.16
CA ILE A 63 -10.23 17.82 30.69
C ILE A 63 -10.46 17.05 32.01
N ASN A 64 -10.34 17.75 33.14
CA ASN A 64 -10.66 17.21 34.46
C ASN A 64 -12.16 17.34 34.77
N VAL A 65 -12.76 18.47 34.46
CA VAL A 65 -14.15 18.81 34.79
C VAL A 65 -14.95 19.05 33.52
N TYR A 66 -16.26 18.84 33.59
CA TYR A 66 -17.21 18.94 32.47
C TYR A 66 -18.35 19.90 32.84
N ALA A 67 -19.00 20.50 31.84
CA ALA A 67 -20.06 21.47 32.03
C ALA A 67 -21.29 20.88 32.75
N ASP A 68 -21.72 19.69 32.34
CA ASP A 68 -22.75 18.93 33.05
C ASP A 68 -22.12 17.90 33.99
N ALA A 69 -21.80 18.36 35.21
CA ALA A 69 -21.29 17.52 36.28
C ALA A 69 -22.35 16.59 36.93
N THR A 70 -23.61 16.60 36.44
CA THR A 70 -24.64 15.62 36.84
C THR A 70 -24.66 14.42 35.90
N VAL A 71 -24.22 14.63 34.66
CA VAL A 71 -24.10 13.63 33.60
C VAL A 71 -22.67 13.03 33.60
N ILE A 72 -21.61 13.85 33.68
CA ILE A 72 -20.21 13.39 33.62
C ILE A 72 -19.50 13.60 34.97
N SER A 73 -18.82 12.55 35.47
CA SER A 73 -17.97 12.61 36.66
C SER A 73 -16.70 13.43 36.43
N SER A 74 -16.14 14.03 37.48
CA SER A 74 -14.88 14.78 37.37
C SER A 74 -13.65 13.89 37.59
N LEU A 75 -12.68 13.99 36.68
CA LEU A 75 -11.35 13.40 36.75
C LEU A 75 -10.37 14.33 37.49
N LYS A 76 -9.22 13.77 37.88
CA LYS A 76 -8.16 14.47 38.61
C LYS A 76 -6.89 14.62 37.75
N GLY A 77 -6.61 13.70 36.82
CA GLY A 77 -5.34 13.60 36.10
C GLY A 77 -5.17 14.26 34.73
N PRO A 78 -6.18 14.46 33.87
CA PRO A 78 -5.97 14.96 32.51
C PRO A 78 -5.22 16.29 32.39
N VAL A 79 -5.53 17.26 33.25
CA VAL A 79 -4.86 18.57 33.29
C VAL A 79 -3.40 18.44 33.75
N PRO A 80 -3.09 17.76 34.88
CA PRO A 80 -1.71 17.41 35.25
C PRO A 80 -0.93 16.65 34.15
N ASP A 81 -1.57 15.77 33.40
CA ASP A 81 -0.95 15.02 32.30
C ASP A 81 -0.65 15.89 31.09
N ALA A 82 -1.62 16.68 30.62
CA ALA A 82 -1.45 17.67 29.57
C ALA A 82 -0.33 18.68 29.90
N GLN A 83 -0.28 19.17 31.14
CA GLN A 83 0.78 20.07 31.60
C GLN A 83 2.15 19.37 31.65
N ALA A 84 2.22 18.12 32.12
CA ALA A 84 3.47 17.36 32.15
C ALA A 84 4.00 17.00 30.75
N PHE A 85 3.10 16.75 29.79
CA PHE A 85 3.46 16.49 28.40
C PHE A 85 3.93 17.76 27.68
N ARG A 86 3.24 18.89 27.87
CA ARG A 86 3.70 20.22 27.45
C ARG A 86 5.10 20.50 28.00
N ASP A 87 5.31 20.30 29.29
CA ASP A 87 6.58 20.55 29.95
C ASP A 87 7.71 19.66 29.42
N TYR A 88 7.41 18.43 28.98
CA TYR A 88 8.38 17.58 28.27
C TYR A 88 8.78 18.16 26.91
N LEU A 89 7.80 18.59 26.08
CA LEU A 89 8.10 19.23 24.80
C LEU A 89 8.97 20.50 24.99
N LEU A 90 8.64 21.35 25.96
CA LEU A 90 9.36 22.60 26.24
C LEU A 90 10.77 22.35 26.82
N LYS A 91 10.91 21.45 27.80
CA LYS A 91 12.12 21.35 28.63
C LYS A 91 13.10 20.28 28.16
N ASP A 92 12.59 19.14 27.68
CA ASP A 92 13.40 17.99 27.29
C ASP A 92 13.60 17.92 25.75
N LEU A 93 12.65 18.43 24.95
CA LEU A 93 12.77 18.51 23.48
C LEU A 93 12.99 19.94 22.94
N HIS A 94 13.03 20.96 23.79
CA HIS A 94 13.29 22.37 23.45
C HIS A 94 12.37 22.97 22.37
N VAL A 95 11.11 22.52 22.32
CA VAL A 95 10.07 23.03 21.42
C VAL A 95 9.71 24.47 21.80
N SER A 96 9.54 25.36 20.82
CA SER A 96 9.16 26.75 21.08
C SER A 96 7.72 26.85 21.60
N GLN A 97 7.48 27.69 22.62
CA GLN A 97 6.16 27.82 23.27
C GLN A 97 5.06 28.27 22.29
N GLU A 98 5.41 29.08 21.29
CA GLU A 98 4.55 29.52 20.18
C GLU A 98 4.08 28.38 19.25
N ASN A 99 4.68 27.19 19.33
CA ASN A 99 4.31 26.02 18.55
C ASN A 99 3.29 25.11 19.27
N ILE A 100 2.94 25.41 20.53
CA ILE A 100 2.08 24.57 21.37
C ILE A 100 0.79 25.32 21.71
N LYS A 101 -0.34 24.89 21.14
CA LYS A 101 -1.69 25.24 21.62
C LYS A 101 -2.06 24.24 22.73
N ILE A 102 -2.44 24.74 23.90
CA ILE A 102 -2.97 23.93 25.00
C ILE A 102 -4.40 24.39 25.32
N LEU A 103 -5.28 23.44 25.63
CA LEU A 103 -6.69 23.67 26.00
C LEU A 103 -6.99 22.88 27.28
N LEU A 104 -7.35 23.56 28.35
CA LEU A 104 -7.63 22.93 29.65
C LEU A 104 -9.06 23.21 30.12
N ASN A 105 -9.76 22.17 30.57
CA ASN A 105 -11.13 22.26 31.11
C ASN A 105 -12.06 23.13 30.23
N GLN A 106 -12.51 24.28 30.75
CA GLN A 106 -13.41 25.24 30.08
C GLN A 106 -12.94 25.69 28.69
N GLU A 107 -11.64 25.67 28.41
CA GLU A 107 -11.06 26.04 27.11
C GLU A 107 -11.21 24.92 26.06
N ALA A 108 -11.39 23.67 26.51
CA ALA A 108 -11.47 22.47 25.68
C ALA A 108 -12.91 22.16 25.24
N THR A 109 -13.60 23.17 24.71
CA THR A 109 -14.93 23.00 24.10
C THR A 109 -14.84 22.25 22.77
N ARG A 110 -15.96 21.71 22.31
CA ARG A 110 -16.08 21.00 21.02
C ARG A 110 -15.54 21.85 19.87
N SER A 111 -15.95 23.12 19.85
CA SER A 111 -15.50 24.12 18.87
C SER A 111 -14.00 24.40 18.96
N GLN A 112 -13.46 24.64 20.16
CA GLN A 112 -12.04 24.99 20.34
C GLN A 112 -11.09 23.81 20.05
N ILE A 113 -11.53 22.57 20.30
CA ILE A 113 -10.80 21.36 19.93
C ILE A 113 -10.73 21.24 18.40
N ILE A 114 -11.88 21.30 17.70
CA ILE A 114 -11.94 21.23 16.22
C ILE A 114 -11.14 22.37 15.57
N GLU A 115 -11.29 23.61 16.08
CA GLU A 115 -10.47 24.75 15.66
C GLU A 115 -8.97 24.52 15.93
N GLY A 116 -8.60 23.74 16.96
CA GLY A 116 -7.23 23.29 17.20
C GLY A 116 -6.63 22.47 16.06
N PHE A 117 -7.36 21.50 15.52
CA PHE A 117 -6.92 20.71 14.35
C PHE A 117 -6.80 21.60 13.11
N LEU A 118 -7.86 22.38 12.81
CA LEU A 118 -7.91 23.27 11.64
C LEU A 118 -6.82 24.36 11.69
N ALA A 119 -6.48 24.87 12.88
CA ALA A 119 -5.39 25.82 13.07
C ALA A 119 -4.02 25.20 12.77
N LEU A 120 -3.77 23.92 13.11
CA LEU A 120 -2.54 23.23 12.71
C LEU A 120 -2.47 23.04 11.19
N GLN A 121 -3.58 22.66 10.55
CA GLN A 121 -3.69 22.52 9.10
C GLN A 121 -3.41 23.85 8.37
N GLY A 122 -3.99 24.96 8.84
CA GLY A 122 -3.82 26.31 8.27
C GLY A 122 -2.50 27.02 8.63
N ASN A 123 -1.77 26.59 9.66
CA ASN A 123 -0.59 27.31 10.16
C ASN A 123 0.57 27.27 9.15
N ALA A 124 0.86 28.42 8.52
CA ALA A 124 1.93 28.58 7.52
C ALA A 124 3.36 28.37 8.06
N ARG A 125 3.57 28.32 9.38
CA ARG A 125 4.87 28.02 10.00
C ARG A 125 5.21 26.52 9.97
N ILE A 126 4.21 25.65 9.80
CA ILE A 126 4.40 24.19 9.69
C ILE A 126 4.67 23.83 8.23
N LYS A 127 5.85 23.28 7.95
CA LYS A 127 6.28 22.80 6.63
C LYS A 127 5.94 21.31 6.43
N LYS A 128 5.97 20.85 5.18
CA LYS A 128 5.71 19.44 4.89
C LYS A 128 6.83 18.55 5.45
N GLY A 129 6.46 17.67 6.39
CA GLY A 129 7.39 16.79 7.12
C GLY A 129 7.83 17.28 8.50
N ASP A 130 7.47 18.52 8.90
CA ASP A 130 7.59 18.95 10.30
C ASP A 130 6.76 18.02 11.21
N ALA A 131 7.16 17.86 12.47
CA ALA A 131 6.48 16.93 13.38
C ALA A 131 5.27 17.60 14.03
N ILE A 132 4.15 16.88 14.12
CA ILE A 132 2.93 17.39 14.74
C ILE A 132 2.45 16.38 15.80
N VAL A 133 2.15 16.85 17.00
CA VAL A 133 1.78 16.01 18.15
C VAL A 133 0.44 16.46 18.71
N ILE A 134 -0.54 15.56 18.72
CA ILE A 134 -1.86 15.79 19.29
C ILE A 134 -2.00 14.92 20.53
N PHE A 135 -2.12 15.54 21.69
CA PHE A 135 -2.28 14.87 22.98
C PHE A 135 -3.69 15.16 23.51
N TYR A 136 -4.42 14.11 23.91
CA TYR A 136 -5.70 14.22 24.60
C TYR A 136 -5.69 13.37 25.88
N ALA A 137 -6.16 13.97 26.97
CA ALA A 137 -6.60 13.25 28.16
C ALA A 137 -7.96 13.79 28.61
N GLY A 138 -8.83 12.89 29.07
CA GLY A 138 -10.22 13.16 29.43
C GLY A 138 -11.05 11.88 29.35
N HIS A 139 -12.37 11.98 29.45
CA HIS A 139 -13.25 10.85 29.17
C HIS A 139 -13.43 10.61 27.68
N GLY A 140 -13.45 9.33 27.27
CA GLY A 140 -14.09 8.89 26.03
C GLY A 140 -15.47 8.28 26.29
N LEU A 141 -16.20 8.01 25.21
CA LEU A 141 -17.52 7.38 25.21
C LEU A 141 -17.62 6.40 24.02
N GLU A 142 -18.42 5.36 24.18
CA GLU A 142 -18.85 4.43 23.14
C GLU A 142 -20.36 4.60 22.92
N ALA A 143 -20.81 4.61 21.67
CA ALA A 143 -22.22 4.81 21.31
C ALA A 143 -22.64 3.84 20.20
N ASP A 144 -23.95 3.68 20.00
CA ASP A 144 -24.47 2.95 18.84
C ASP A 144 -24.11 3.68 17.54
N SER A 145 -23.59 2.92 16.58
CA SER A 145 -23.29 3.43 15.25
C SER A 145 -24.60 3.82 14.55
N PRO A 146 -24.77 5.08 14.11
CA PRO A 146 -26.00 5.48 13.43
C PRO A 146 -26.15 4.76 12.07
N PRO A 147 -27.35 4.78 11.47
CA PRO A 147 -27.59 4.17 10.16
C PRO A 147 -26.50 4.54 9.15
N GLY A 148 -25.95 3.51 8.49
CA GLY A 148 -24.97 3.70 7.44
C GLY A 148 -23.52 3.94 7.86
N TRP A 149 -23.20 3.90 9.14
CA TRP A 149 -21.81 3.97 9.60
C TRP A 149 -21.26 2.54 9.80
N GLU A 150 -20.49 2.02 8.82
CA GLU A 150 -19.82 0.72 8.93
C GLU A 150 -18.71 0.80 10.00
N SER A 151 -19.03 0.32 11.20
CA SER A 151 -18.11 0.28 12.36
C SER A 151 -17.06 -0.84 12.29
N GLY A 152 -17.41 -1.98 11.68
CA GLY A 152 -16.63 -3.22 11.73
C GLY A 152 -16.78 -4.01 13.04
N ASP A 153 -17.49 -3.48 14.04
CA ASP A 153 -17.74 -4.17 15.31
C ASP A 153 -19.02 -5.04 15.23
N PRO A 154 -19.01 -6.30 15.71
CA PRO A 154 -20.22 -7.13 15.77
C PRO A 154 -21.38 -6.51 16.58
N ASP A 155 -21.08 -5.69 17.59
CA ASP A 155 -22.05 -4.97 18.42
C ASP A 155 -22.44 -3.61 17.82
N ASN A 156 -21.93 -3.29 16.62
CA ASN A 156 -22.13 -2.07 15.84
C ASN A 156 -21.95 -0.75 16.62
N LYS A 157 -20.82 -0.61 17.31
CA LYS A 157 -20.47 0.57 18.13
C LYS A 157 -19.47 1.52 17.45
N ILE A 158 -19.52 2.79 17.82
CA ILE A 158 -18.55 3.85 17.45
C ILE A 158 -17.96 4.52 18.70
N GLN A 159 -16.79 5.13 18.56
CA GLN A 159 -16.03 5.72 19.66
C GLN A 159 -15.94 7.25 19.54
N MET A 160 -16.01 7.95 20.67
CA MET A 160 -15.94 9.41 20.75
C MET A 160 -15.02 9.89 21.87
N ILE A 161 -14.40 11.06 21.70
CA ILE A 161 -13.84 11.84 22.81
C ILE A 161 -14.87 12.87 23.30
N LEU A 162 -14.92 13.13 24.61
CA LEU A 162 -15.87 14.07 25.20
C LEU A 162 -15.23 15.46 25.43
N PRO A 163 -15.74 16.54 24.81
CA PRO A 163 -15.32 17.90 25.11
C PRO A 163 -15.91 18.40 26.44
N TYR A 164 -15.38 19.51 26.96
CA TYR A 164 -15.85 20.11 28.22
C TYR A 164 -17.34 20.45 28.20
N ASP A 165 -17.82 20.99 27.08
CA ASP A 165 -19.18 21.51 26.88
C ASP A 165 -20.17 20.44 26.41
N PHE A 166 -19.83 19.15 26.51
CA PHE A 166 -20.77 18.07 26.23
C PHE A 166 -22.04 18.18 27.07
N THR A 167 -23.20 18.00 26.43
CA THR A 167 -24.53 18.03 27.07
C THR A 167 -25.40 16.87 26.62
N LYS A 168 -26.37 16.52 27.47
CA LYS A 168 -27.52 15.64 27.15
C LYS A 168 -28.81 16.35 27.56
N GLN A 169 -29.29 17.28 26.74
CA GLN A 169 -30.48 18.11 26.97
C GLN A 169 -31.33 18.24 25.71
N ASP A 170 -32.62 17.85 25.83
CA ASP A 170 -33.58 17.76 24.72
C ASP A 170 -33.58 19.00 23.80
N GLY A 171 -33.10 18.80 22.57
CA GLY A 171 -33.25 19.72 21.44
C GLY A 171 -32.00 20.46 20.98
N TYR A 172 -30.93 20.51 21.79
CA TYR A 172 -29.64 21.13 21.41
C TYR A 172 -28.44 20.45 22.10
N ASP A 173 -28.24 19.17 21.82
CA ASP A 173 -27.11 18.40 22.35
C ASP A 173 -25.77 18.82 21.73
N ILE A 174 -24.80 19.14 22.59
CA ILE A 174 -23.39 19.25 22.19
C ILE A 174 -22.80 17.84 22.28
N HIS A 175 -22.88 17.10 21.18
CA HIS A 175 -22.35 15.74 21.09
C HIS A 175 -20.83 15.67 21.30
N GLY A 176 -20.32 14.47 21.59
CA GLY A 176 -18.88 14.18 21.53
C GLY A 176 -18.28 14.42 20.14
N ILE A 177 -16.97 14.20 19.99
CA ILE A 177 -16.29 14.23 18.70
C ILE A 177 -15.98 12.76 18.30
N PRO A 178 -16.66 12.19 17.29
CA PRO A 178 -16.43 10.82 16.87
C PRO A 178 -15.04 10.56 16.27
N ASP A 179 -14.61 9.31 16.39
CA ASP A 179 -13.50 8.69 15.66
C ASP A 179 -13.47 9.09 14.18
N ARG A 180 -14.60 9.05 13.48
CA ARG A 180 -14.77 9.47 12.08
C ARG A 180 -14.48 10.97 11.86
N THR A 181 -14.91 11.84 12.77
CA THR A 181 -14.61 13.28 12.70
C THR A 181 -13.13 13.55 12.97
N ILE A 182 -12.55 12.87 13.97
CA ILE A 182 -11.11 12.94 14.27
C ILE A 182 -10.28 12.43 13.08
N ALA A 183 -10.68 11.34 12.43
CA ALA A 183 -10.01 10.80 11.25
C ALA A 183 -9.98 11.82 10.09
N ALA A 184 -11.13 12.43 9.76
CA ALA A 184 -11.19 13.47 8.72
C ALA A 184 -10.27 14.68 9.03
N LEU A 185 -10.26 15.14 10.29
CA LEU A 185 -9.38 16.23 10.74
C LEU A 185 -7.88 15.86 10.66
N LEU A 186 -7.53 14.61 10.98
CA LEU A 186 -6.16 14.10 10.87
C LEU A 186 -5.71 13.91 9.42
N ASP A 187 -6.61 13.47 8.55
CA ASP A 187 -6.34 13.32 7.12
C ASP A 187 -6.08 14.69 6.46
N GLY A 188 -6.80 15.74 6.87
CA GLY A 188 -6.58 17.13 6.42
C GLY A 188 -5.27 17.72 6.89
N LEU A 189 -4.89 17.39 8.12
CA LEU A 189 -3.57 17.74 8.64
C LEU A 189 -2.45 17.00 7.87
N ALA A 190 -2.65 15.72 7.54
CA ALA A 190 -1.69 14.89 6.82
C ALA A 190 -1.54 15.28 5.34
N GLU A 191 -2.60 15.72 4.68
CA GLU A 191 -2.54 16.29 3.33
C GLU A 191 -1.69 17.56 3.32
N ALA A 192 -2.06 18.54 4.17
CA ALA A 192 -1.43 19.85 4.20
C ALA A 192 0.03 19.80 4.68
N LYS A 193 0.35 18.94 5.66
CA LYS A 193 1.64 18.93 6.37
C LYS A 193 2.44 17.64 6.25
N GLY A 194 1.89 16.59 5.65
CA GLY A 194 2.53 15.28 5.56
C GLY A 194 2.28 14.40 6.79
N ASP A 195 2.58 13.11 6.64
CA ASP A 195 2.26 12.01 7.56
C ASP A 195 3.21 11.87 8.78
N ASN A 196 3.77 12.99 9.27
CA ASN A 196 4.61 13.03 10.47
C ASN A 196 3.79 13.48 11.70
N ILE A 197 2.57 12.93 11.82
CA ILE A 197 1.60 13.24 12.87
C ILE A 197 1.60 12.12 13.91
N THR A 198 1.72 12.47 15.17
CA THR A 198 1.55 11.57 16.33
C THR A 198 0.28 11.95 17.09
N VAL A 199 -0.59 10.99 17.34
CA VAL A 199 -1.79 11.15 18.18
C VAL A 199 -1.59 10.33 19.45
N ILE A 200 -1.86 10.90 20.62
CA ILE A 200 -1.63 10.31 21.93
C ILE A 200 -2.90 10.49 22.77
N PHE A 201 -3.65 9.41 22.97
CA PHE A 201 -4.94 9.41 23.66
C PHE A 201 -4.84 8.66 24.99
N ASP A 202 -4.95 9.39 26.12
CA ASP A 202 -5.02 8.84 27.47
C ASP A 202 -6.45 8.91 28.02
N CYS A 203 -7.33 8.18 27.32
CA CYS A 203 -8.75 7.98 27.56
C CYS A 203 -9.15 6.54 27.17
N CYS A 204 -10.39 6.14 27.46
CA CYS A 204 -11.00 4.91 26.94
C CYS A 204 -12.45 5.15 26.53
N HIS A 205 -13.00 4.25 25.73
CA HIS A 205 -14.33 4.42 25.13
C HIS A 205 -15.37 3.45 25.69
N SER A 206 -15.00 2.18 25.88
CA SER A 206 -15.94 1.14 26.31
C SER A 206 -16.46 1.34 27.75
N GLY A 207 -17.76 1.11 27.91
CA GLY A 207 -18.51 1.15 29.17
C GLY A 207 -18.22 -0.05 30.08
N GLY A 208 -16.95 -0.29 30.40
CA GLY A 208 -16.52 -1.37 31.31
C GLY A 208 -16.95 -1.11 32.76
N GLY A 209 -18.22 -1.34 33.06
CA GLY A 209 -18.94 -0.90 34.27
C GLY A 209 -18.25 -1.18 35.61
N ALA A 210 -17.39 -0.25 36.04
CA ALA A 210 -16.59 -0.33 37.27
C ALA A 210 -17.40 0.01 38.54
N ARG A 211 -18.57 -0.60 38.72
CA ARG A 211 -19.35 -0.53 39.97
C ARG A 211 -18.68 -1.37 41.08
N ASN A 212 -17.57 -0.87 41.63
CA ASN A 212 -16.91 -1.38 42.84
C ASN A 212 -16.11 -0.25 43.53
N GLU A 213 -16.85 0.60 44.26
CA GLU A 213 -16.34 1.74 45.04
C GLU A 213 -15.41 1.29 46.18
N THR A 214 -14.11 1.10 45.90
CA THR A 214 -13.16 0.51 46.88
C THR A 214 -11.73 1.09 46.90
N ASP A 215 -11.35 2.01 46.00
CA ASP A 215 -10.06 2.72 46.06
C ASP A 215 -10.21 4.15 45.50
N ASP A 216 -10.43 5.14 46.38
CA ASP A 216 -10.62 6.57 46.04
C ASP A 216 -9.44 7.20 45.26
N GLU A 217 -8.29 6.51 45.19
CA GLU A 217 -7.15 6.93 44.39
C GLU A 217 -7.27 6.62 42.90
N GLU A 218 -8.09 5.65 42.47
CA GLU A 218 -8.14 5.11 41.09
C GLU A 218 -9.46 5.46 40.37
N LEU A 219 -9.38 6.18 39.25
CA LEU A 219 -10.54 6.59 38.43
C LEU A 219 -10.41 6.07 36.99
N VAL A 220 -11.55 5.90 36.31
CA VAL A 220 -11.66 5.41 34.92
C VAL A 220 -11.93 6.56 33.96
N ARG A 221 -11.29 6.56 32.78
CA ARG A 221 -11.39 7.60 31.75
C ARG A 221 -12.35 7.28 30.60
N SER A 222 -13.46 6.61 30.89
CA SER A 222 -14.65 6.49 30.03
C SER A 222 -15.91 6.94 30.76
N VAL A 223 -16.95 7.20 30.01
CA VAL A 223 -18.33 7.47 30.47
C VAL A 223 -19.24 6.41 29.86
N ASP A 224 -20.22 5.94 30.62
CA ASP A 224 -21.21 4.92 30.21
C ASP A 224 -22.60 5.57 30.16
N ILE A 225 -22.92 6.21 29.02
CA ILE A 225 -24.15 6.98 28.83
C ILE A 225 -24.68 6.76 27.42
N ASP A 226 -25.90 6.23 27.33
CA ASP A 226 -26.68 6.14 26.11
C ASP A 226 -26.82 7.52 25.42
N VAL A 227 -26.42 7.61 24.16
CA VAL A 227 -26.50 8.83 23.33
C VAL A 227 -26.89 8.46 21.91
N THR A 228 -27.89 9.15 21.36
CA THR A 228 -28.22 9.06 19.93
C THR A 228 -27.31 10.00 19.14
N VAL A 229 -26.47 9.44 18.27
CA VAL A 229 -25.59 10.21 17.38
C VAL A 229 -26.32 10.50 16.06
N PRO A 230 -26.46 11.77 15.62
CA PRO A 230 -27.05 12.07 14.32
C PRO A 230 -26.19 11.53 13.17
N ALA A 231 -26.82 10.89 12.18
CA ALA A 231 -26.11 10.31 11.02
C ALA A 231 -25.38 11.35 10.15
N ASP A 232 -25.77 12.62 10.26
CA ASP A 232 -25.19 13.81 9.60
C ASP A 232 -24.38 14.70 10.56
N LEU A 233 -24.08 14.25 11.79
CA LEU A 233 -23.17 14.95 12.70
C LEU A 233 -21.83 15.20 12.02
N ASP A 234 -21.32 16.44 12.13
CA ASP A 234 -20.07 16.91 11.51
C ASP A 234 -19.99 16.77 9.97
N LYS A 235 -21.12 16.66 9.27
CA LYS A 235 -21.13 16.39 7.82
C LYS A 235 -20.25 17.33 7.00
N SER A 236 -20.25 18.63 7.25
CA SER A 236 -19.36 19.58 6.55
C SER A 236 -17.86 19.26 6.71
N ILE A 237 -17.45 18.69 7.86
CA ILE A 237 -16.06 18.29 8.15
C ILE A 237 -15.66 17.03 7.38
N TRP A 238 -16.57 16.07 7.20
CA TRP A 238 -16.29 14.82 6.47
C TRP A 238 -16.84 14.73 5.04
N SER A 239 -17.59 15.72 4.54
CA SER A 239 -18.10 15.77 3.16
C SER A 239 -17.68 16.99 2.33
N GLY A 240 -17.14 18.04 2.96
CA GLY A 240 -16.66 19.26 2.29
C GLY A 240 -17.76 20.19 1.76
N ASP A 241 -17.83 21.40 2.32
CA ASP A 241 -18.74 22.46 1.87
C ASP A 241 -18.19 23.23 0.66
N ASP A 242 -18.99 23.82 -0.24
CA ASP A 242 -20.35 23.51 -0.71
C ASP A 242 -20.54 24.29 -2.03
N THR A 243 -21.24 23.72 -3.01
CA THR A 243 -22.31 24.40 -3.78
C THR A 243 -22.80 23.51 -4.94
N HIS A 244 -23.87 22.74 -4.70
CA HIS A 244 -25.07 22.76 -5.56
C HIS A 244 -26.17 21.81 -5.07
N ARG A 245 -27.43 22.17 -5.34
CA ARG A 245 -28.60 21.55 -4.71
C ARG A 245 -28.94 20.16 -5.27
N GLY A 246 -28.93 19.16 -4.39
CA GLY A 246 -30.00 18.16 -4.30
C GLY A 246 -29.66 16.71 -4.62
N ILE A 247 -30.54 15.83 -4.13
CA ILE A 247 -30.54 14.36 -4.19
C ILE A 247 -29.70 13.70 -3.08
N SER A 248 -30.21 12.57 -2.58
CA SER A 248 -29.64 11.78 -1.47
C SER A 248 -28.56 10.82 -1.96
N PHE A 249 -27.71 10.35 -1.04
CA PHE A 249 -26.59 9.45 -1.32
C PHE A 249 -26.46 8.32 -0.28
N PRO A 250 -25.86 7.16 -0.64
CA PRO A 250 -25.66 6.03 0.28
C PRO A 250 -24.50 6.21 1.28
N GLU A 251 -24.11 5.11 1.92
CA GLU A 251 -23.57 5.08 3.27
C GLU A 251 -22.21 4.33 3.38
N GLY A 252 -21.30 4.84 4.24
CA GLY A 252 -20.05 4.18 4.68
C GLY A 252 -18.72 4.91 4.35
N PHE A 253 -18.02 5.48 5.35
CA PHE A 253 -16.73 6.19 5.17
C PHE A 253 -15.78 6.19 6.40
N LEU A 254 -14.59 5.55 6.30
CA LEU A 254 -13.46 5.62 7.26
C LEU A 254 -12.04 5.40 6.60
N HIS A 255 -11.77 6.04 5.44
CA HIS A 255 -10.85 5.49 4.42
C HIS A 255 -9.32 5.57 4.63
N ARG A 256 -8.77 6.31 5.61
CA ARG A 256 -7.30 6.46 5.74
C ARG A 256 -6.71 6.38 7.15
N GLY A 257 -7.48 6.00 8.17
CA GLY A 257 -7.11 6.17 9.58
C GLY A 257 -5.72 5.64 10.00
N LEU A 258 -5.18 4.64 9.31
CA LEU A 258 -3.85 4.07 9.59
C LEU A 258 -2.69 4.69 8.76
N ASN A 259 -2.96 5.58 7.82
CA ASN A 259 -1.96 6.13 6.90
C ASN A 259 -1.61 7.60 7.16
N SER A 260 -2.53 8.40 7.70
CA SER A 260 -2.32 9.83 7.97
C SER A 260 -1.41 10.11 9.17
N HIS A 261 -1.43 9.24 10.19
CA HIS A 261 -0.78 9.48 11.47
C HIS A 261 -0.29 8.18 12.12
N VAL A 262 0.34 8.30 13.29
CA VAL A 262 0.61 7.19 14.21
C VAL A 262 -0.15 7.45 15.50
N LEU A 263 -1.00 6.50 15.91
CA LEU A 263 -1.76 6.56 17.16
C LEU A 263 -0.99 5.83 18.28
N LEU A 264 -1.05 6.40 19.49
CA LEU A 264 -0.63 5.80 20.75
C LEU A 264 -1.81 5.92 21.75
N ALA A 265 -2.58 4.85 21.91
CA ALA A 265 -3.76 4.80 22.79
C ALA A 265 -3.44 4.11 24.12
N ALA A 266 -4.04 4.56 25.23
CA ALA A 266 -3.72 4.11 26.59
C ALA A 266 -4.19 2.70 26.99
N CYS A 267 -5.07 2.08 26.21
CA CYS A 267 -5.58 0.72 26.43
C CYS A 267 -6.15 0.17 25.11
N GLY A 268 -6.57 -1.10 25.11
CA GLY A 268 -7.36 -1.66 24.00
C GLY A 268 -8.80 -1.13 23.95
N ALA A 269 -9.50 -1.37 22.84
CA ALA A 269 -10.85 -0.86 22.59
C ALA A 269 -11.88 -1.33 23.63
N LYS A 270 -11.83 -2.60 24.03
CA LYS A 270 -12.68 -3.17 25.11
C LYS A 270 -12.00 -3.16 26.50
N GLU A 271 -10.98 -2.31 26.68
CA GLU A 271 -10.33 -2.05 27.97
C GLU A 271 -10.60 -0.63 28.50
N SER A 272 -10.25 -0.38 29.76
CA SER A 272 -10.37 0.92 30.40
C SER A 272 -9.01 1.56 30.69
N ALA A 273 -8.85 2.83 30.37
CA ALA A 273 -7.73 3.65 30.80
C ALA A 273 -7.98 4.18 32.21
N TYR A 274 -7.02 3.99 33.11
CA TYR A 274 -7.11 4.39 34.51
C TYR A 274 -6.13 5.53 34.81
N GLU A 275 -6.53 6.37 35.75
CA GLU A 275 -5.62 7.26 36.46
C GLU A 275 -5.53 6.90 37.93
N ARG A 276 -4.36 7.09 38.53
CA ARG A 276 -4.15 6.92 39.96
C ARG A 276 -3.48 8.16 40.55
N ARG A 277 -3.94 8.61 41.73
CA ARG A 277 -3.38 9.79 42.44
C ARG A 277 -3.36 11.07 41.60
N GLY A 278 -4.37 11.24 40.74
CA GLY A 278 -4.49 12.39 39.85
C GLY A 278 -3.44 12.44 38.74
N ARG A 279 -3.03 11.28 38.21
CA ARG A 279 -2.19 11.12 37.00
C ARG A 279 -2.60 9.87 36.23
N GLY A 280 -2.69 9.95 34.91
CA GLY A 280 -2.96 8.82 34.02
C GLY A 280 -1.83 7.81 34.08
N ASN A 281 -2.16 6.51 34.14
CA ASN A 281 -1.14 5.47 34.22
C ASN A 281 -0.31 5.40 32.93
N PHE A 282 -0.94 5.60 31.77
CA PHE A 282 -0.28 5.60 30.48
C PHE A 282 0.63 6.82 30.29
N THR A 283 0.14 8.04 30.50
CA THR A 283 0.98 9.25 30.40
C THR A 283 2.19 9.21 31.34
N GLN A 284 2.05 8.66 32.56
CA GLN A 284 3.19 8.47 33.46
C GLN A 284 4.24 7.51 32.89
N ALA A 285 3.85 6.32 32.45
CA ALA A 285 4.76 5.32 31.91
C ALA A 285 5.46 5.82 30.62
N LEU A 286 4.69 6.49 29.75
CA LEU A 286 5.19 7.11 28.52
C LEU A 286 6.21 8.21 28.80
N LEU A 287 5.87 9.19 29.65
CA LEU A 287 6.79 10.29 30.00
C LEU A 287 8.04 9.82 30.74
N LYS A 288 7.94 8.75 31.54
CA LYS A 288 9.10 8.13 32.19
C LYS A 288 10.05 7.54 31.16
N LEU A 289 9.55 6.77 30.19
CA LEU A 289 10.38 6.26 29.09
C LEU A 289 11.02 7.40 28.29
N LEU A 290 10.23 8.39 27.87
CA LEU A 290 10.68 9.47 26.99
C LEU A 290 11.76 10.39 27.63
N LYS A 291 11.78 10.49 28.97
CA LYS A 291 12.83 11.20 29.72
C LYS A 291 14.05 10.34 30.03
N THR A 292 13.93 9.00 30.00
CA THR A 292 15.06 8.07 30.19
C THR A 292 15.75 7.71 28.86
N VAL A 293 15.02 7.68 27.74
CA VAL A 293 15.53 7.31 26.42
C VAL A 293 15.13 8.38 25.41
N SER A 294 16.12 9.07 24.83
CA SER A 294 15.91 10.06 23.76
C SER A 294 15.04 9.48 22.64
N ALA A 295 14.06 10.27 22.18
CA ALA A 295 13.14 9.95 21.10
C ALA A 295 13.85 9.43 19.82
N GLU A 296 15.08 9.87 19.56
CA GLU A 296 15.91 9.42 18.43
C GLU A 296 16.23 7.91 18.47
N LYS A 297 16.23 7.32 19.66
CA LYS A 297 16.52 5.89 19.91
C LYS A 297 15.25 5.05 20.07
N LEU A 298 14.10 5.62 19.72
CA LEU A 298 12.78 5.01 19.78
C LEU A 298 12.09 5.11 18.41
N THR A 299 11.63 3.99 17.88
CA THR A 299 10.49 3.98 16.95
C THR A 299 9.19 3.89 17.74
N TYR A 300 8.05 4.30 17.16
CA TYR A 300 6.76 4.26 17.87
C TYR A 300 6.40 2.83 18.32
N ALA A 301 6.59 1.82 17.45
CA ALA A 301 6.45 0.41 17.81
C ALA A 301 7.38 -0.04 18.96
N SER A 302 8.56 0.60 19.11
CA SER A 302 9.49 0.29 20.21
C SER A 302 9.15 0.99 21.53
N VAL A 303 8.29 2.03 21.54
CA VAL A 303 7.79 2.66 22.77
C VAL A 303 7.11 1.59 23.63
N LEU A 304 6.19 0.83 23.04
CA LEU A 304 5.44 -0.21 23.74
C LEU A 304 6.26 -1.49 24.01
N GLN A 305 7.47 -1.61 23.46
CA GLN A 305 8.44 -2.64 23.83
C GLN A 305 9.33 -2.23 25.02
N LYS A 306 9.52 -0.92 25.25
CA LYS A 306 10.48 -0.36 26.22
C LYS A 306 9.85 0.36 27.41
N MET A 307 8.56 0.70 27.32
CA MET A 307 7.79 1.31 28.40
C MET A 307 7.62 0.32 29.55
N GLU A 308 7.34 0.80 30.76
CA GLU A 308 7.02 -0.08 31.89
C GLU A 308 5.63 -0.70 31.74
N LYS A 309 5.44 -1.94 32.20
CA LYS A 309 4.12 -2.60 32.14
C LYS A 309 3.12 -1.89 33.06
N ILE A 310 1.92 -1.69 32.56
CA ILE A 310 0.82 -1.01 33.23
C ILE A 310 -0.17 -2.06 33.74
N ARG A 311 -0.72 -1.85 34.95
CA ARG A 311 -1.71 -2.74 35.55
C ARG A 311 -3.08 -2.52 34.88
N ARG A 312 -3.73 -3.59 34.40
CA ARG A 312 -5.08 -3.58 33.77
C ARG A 312 -5.21 -2.70 32.51
N GLN A 313 -4.10 -2.37 31.85
CA GLN A 313 -4.09 -1.62 30.60
C GLN A 313 -3.05 -2.18 29.65
N ASN A 314 -3.45 -2.32 28.38
CA ASN A 314 -2.58 -2.69 27.29
C ASN A 314 -2.64 -1.59 26.20
N PRO A 315 -1.74 -0.59 26.26
CA PRO A 315 -1.68 0.49 25.27
C PRO A 315 -1.45 -0.05 23.85
N GLN A 316 -2.07 0.57 22.84
CA GLN A 316 -1.95 0.21 21.43
C GLN A 316 -1.06 1.20 20.67
N CYS A 317 -0.39 0.76 19.59
CA CYS A 317 0.34 1.65 18.67
C CYS A 317 0.00 1.32 17.21
N GLU A 318 -0.62 2.27 16.54
CA GLU A 318 -1.33 2.05 15.27
C GLU A 318 -0.83 2.96 14.15
N GLY A 319 -0.97 2.48 12.92
CA GLY A 319 -0.62 3.19 11.69
C GLY A 319 0.68 2.73 11.00
N ALA A 320 0.68 2.77 9.67
CA ALA A 320 1.75 2.31 8.77
C ALA A 320 3.12 2.88 9.11
N ASN A 321 3.14 4.11 9.62
CA ASN A 321 4.34 4.86 9.92
C ASN A 321 4.94 4.60 11.31
N ARG A 322 4.35 3.76 12.17
CA ARG A 322 4.84 3.49 13.54
C ARG A 322 6.23 2.83 13.62
N ASN A 323 6.79 2.36 12.50
CA ASN A 323 8.19 1.91 12.39
C ASN A 323 9.19 3.06 12.16
N ARG A 324 8.74 4.31 11.99
CA ARG A 324 9.58 5.52 11.99
C ARG A 324 10.09 5.84 13.39
N ILE A 325 11.17 6.62 13.46
CA ILE A 325 11.69 7.22 14.70
C ILE A 325 10.67 8.24 15.23
N LEU A 326 10.57 8.42 16.55
CA LEU A 326 9.62 9.36 17.16
C LEU A 326 9.81 10.79 16.65
N PHE A 327 8.68 11.43 16.32
CA PHE A 327 8.60 12.81 15.80
C PHE A 327 9.47 13.03 14.54
N ASN A 328 9.65 11.98 13.73
CA ASN A 328 10.53 11.97 12.57
C ASN A 328 9.91 11.21 11.38
N SER A 329 10.11 11.71 10.17
CA SER A 329 9.67 11.05 8.94
C SER A 329 10.53 9.84 8.53
N ARG A 330 11.71 9.66 9.14
CA ARG A 330 12.68 8.60 8.77
C ARG A 330 12.48 7.31 9.57
N PRO A 331 12.48 6.13 8.91
CA PRO A 331 12.73 4.85 9.58
C PRO A 331 14.21 4.72 9.98
N PRO A 332 14.56 3.84 10.93
CA PRO A 332 15.95 3.47 11.15
C PRO A 332 16.56 2.79 9.91
N PRO A 333 17.90 2.77 9.76
CA PRO A 333 18.57 2.07 8.66
C PRO A 333 18.19 0.58 8.59
N ALA A 334 18.16 0.03 7.39
CA ALA A 334 17.87 -1.38 7.15
C ALA A 334 19.04 -2.27 7.63
N GLY A 335 18.98 -2.70 8.89
CA GLY A 335 19.92 -3.65 9.48
C GLY A 335 19.52 -5.12 9.28
N PRO A 336 20.26 -6.07 9.91
CA PRO A 336 19.87 -7.47 9.97
C PRO A 336 18.47 -7.68 10.54
N HIS A 337 17.80 -8.77 10.13
CA HIS A 337 16.57 -9.20 10.78
C HIS A 337 16.89 -9.85 12.12
N TYR A 338 16.62 -9.10 13.19
CA TYR A 338 16.86 -9.49 14.58
C TYR A 338 15.59 -10.05 15.22
N PHE A 339 15.60 -11.34 15.55
CA PHE A 339 14.57 -11.96 16.38
C PHE A 339 14.91 -11.78 17.86
N TYR A 340 13.91 -11.60 18.73
CA TYR A 340 14.15 -11.62 20.17
C TYR A 340 14.44 -13.05 20.64
N ILE A 341 15.32 -13.19 21.64
CA ILE A 341 15.59 -14.47 22.29
C ILE A 341 15.49 -14.31 23.81
N TYR A 342 14.82 -15.26 24.46
CA TYR A 342 14.65 -15.30 25.90
C TYR A 342 14.90 -16.71 26.43
N LYS A 343 14.93 -16.86 27.77
CA LYS A 343 15.12 -18.17 28.42
C LYS A 343 13.86 -18.55 29.20
N LYS A 344 13.37 -19.77 29.01
CA LYS A 344 12.19 -20.31 29.72
C LYS A 344 12.62 -21.59 30.43
N HIS A 345 12.60 -21.58 31.76
CA HIS A 345 13.24 -22.60 32.59
C HIS A 345 14.73 -22.80 32.20
N HIS A 346 15.08 -23.94 31.59
CA HIS A 346 16.43 -24.23 31.13
C HIS A 346 16.62 -24.05 29.61
N GLU A 347 15.54 -23.82 28.87
CA GLU A 347 15.50 -23.78 27.40
C GLU A 347 15.71 -22.37 26.86
N TYR A 348 16.41 -22.26 25.72
CA TYR A 348 16.54 -21.02 24.97
C TYR A 348 15.41 -20.93 23.95
N ILE A 349 14.57 -19.90 24.03
CA ILE A 349 13.39 -19.76 23.17
C ILE A 349 13.60 -18.56 22.24
N LEU A 350 13.63 -18.87 20.94
CA LEU A 350 13.58 -17.88 19.88
C LEU A 350 12.14 -17.39 19.70
N ALA A 351 11.94 -16.07 19.64
CA ALA A 351 10.66 -15.46 19.27
C ALA A 351 10.46 -15.47 17.73
N ALA A 352 10.69 -16.64 17.12
CA ALA A 352 10.41 -16.96 15.73
C ALA A 352 10.21 -18.48 15.58
N GLY A 353 9.38 -18.87 14.62
CA GLY A 353 8.97 -20.27 14.40
C GLY A 353 8.55 -20.52 12.95
N GLU A 354 7.77 -21.57 12.71
CA GLU A 354 7.37 -22.05 11.38
C GLU A 354 6.97 -20.91 10.40
N ILE A 355 6.08 -19.99 10.81
CA ILE A 355 5.60 -18.88 9.95
C ILE A 355 6.69 -17.88 9.55
N HIS A 356 7.80 -17.85 10.29
CA HIS A 356 8.95 -16.98 10.02
C HIS A 356 10.00 -17.66 9.11
N GLY A 357 9.78 -18.93 8.71
CA GLY A 357 10.76 -19.73 7.99
C GLY A 357 11.91 -20.24 8.87
N VAL A 358 11.61 -20.63 10.11
CA VAL A 358 12.53 -21.37 10.99
C VAL A 358 12.43 -22.87 10.68
N THR A 359 13.57 -23.56 10.54
CA THR A 359 13.63 -24.95 10.04
C THR A 359 14.68 -25.80 10.77
N ALA A 360 14.55 -27.13 10.76
CA ALA A 360 15.43 -28.02 11.50
C ALA A 360 16.87 -28.01 10.95
N GLY A 361 17.82 -27.65 11.81
CA GLY A 361 19.22 -27.39 11.49
C GLY A 361 19.59 -25.92 11.29
N ASP A 362 18.65 -24.97 11.44
CA ASP A 362 18.97 -23.54 11.53
C ASP A 362 19.98 -23.26 12.65
N GLU A 363 20.89 -22.30 12.44
CA GLU A 363 21.72 -21.75 13.51
C GLU A 363 21.52 -20.24 13.63
N PHE A 364 21.54 -19.77 14.87
CA PHE A 364 21.33 -18.37 15.25
C PHE A 364 22.50 -17.89 16.10
N THR A 365 23.17 -16.84 15.62
CA THR A 365 24.20 -16.13 16.37
C THR A 365 23.54 -15.09 17.28
N ILE A 366 23.92 -15.11 18.56
CA ILE A 366 23.29 -14.30 19.62
C ILE A 366 24.14 -13.07 19.92
N TYR A 367 23.51 -11.90 20.03
CA TYR A 367 24.13 -10.63 20.39
C TYR A 367 23.40 -10.01 21.59
N SER A 368 24.09 -9.17 22.37
CA SER A 368 23.53 -8.51 23.56
C SER A 368 22.34 -7.58 23.25
N ASP A 369 22.31 -7.03 22.04
CA ASP A 369 21.37 -6.03 21.55
C ASP A 369 21.60 -5.81 20.04
N LYS A 370 20.73 -5.01 19.38
CA LYS A 370 20.75 -4.76 17.93
C LYS A 370 21.91 -3.87 17.43
N THR A 371 22.74 -3.32 18.31
CA THR A 371 23.90 -2.46 17.99
C THR A 371 25.24 -3.12 18.29
N SER A 372 25.24 -4.23 19.02
CA SER A 372 26.45 -5.00 19.34
C SER A 372 26.98 -5.77 18.14
N SER A 373 28.28 -5.64 17.88
CA SER A 373 29.02 -6.37 16.85
C SER A 373 29.67 -7.66 17.35
N THR A 374 29.63 -7.93 18.66
CA THR A 374 30.32 -9.08 19.27
C THR A 374 29.32 -10.20 19.58
N PRO A 375 29.49 -11.40 19.00
CA PRO A 375 28.60 -12.53 19.27
C PRO A 375 28.87 -13.13 20.66
N LEU A 376 27.79 -13.44 21.38
CA LEU A 376 27.79 -14.15 22.66
C LEU A 376 27.87 -15.67 22.49
N GLY A 377 27.54 -16.17 21.29
CA GLY A 377 27.63 -17.59 20.90
C GLY A 377 26.62 -17.96 19.83
N VAL A 378 26.53 -19.26 19.53
CA VAL A 378 25.63 -19.83 18.50
C VAL A 378 24.73 -20.90 19.12
N LEU A 379 23.45 -20.85 18.76
CA LEU A 379 22.41 -21.81 19.13
C LEU A 379 21.81 -22.43 17.85
N THR A 380 21.31 -23.67 17.93
CA THR A 380 20.84 -24.48 16.80
C THR A 380 19.43 -25.01 17.04
N VAL A 381 18.61 -25.10 15.98
CA VAL A 381 17.32 -25.82 15.98
C VAL A 381 17.60 -27.31 15.74
N PRO A 382 17.30 -28.22 16.69
CA PRO A 382 17.74 -29.62 16.59
C PRO A 382 16.84 -30.48 15.70
N ASP A 383 15.52 -30.26 15.74
CA ASP A 383 14.50 -31.03 15.03
C ASP A 383 13.22 -30.22 14.82
N ASP A 384 12.31 -30.72 13.97
CA ASP A 384 11.05 -30.04 13.65
C ASP A 384 10.08 -29.98 14.85
N LYS A 385 10.27 -30.86 15.85
CA LYS A 385 9.44 -30.88 17.09
C LYS A 385 9.74 -29.70 17.99
N SER A 386 10.95 -29.15 17.91
CA SER A 386 11.37 -27.95 18.63
C SER A 386 10.80 -26.67 18.02
N ILE A 387 10.21 -26.74 16.82
CA ILE A 387 9.64 -25.62 16.08
C ILE A 387 8.15 -25.52 16.40
N GLY A 388 7.79 -24.58 17.27
CA GLY A 388 6.42 -24.10 17.35
C GLY A 388 6.10 -23.20 16.13
N PRO A 389 4.82 -22.91 15.86
CA PRO A 389 4.45 -22.14 14.67
C PRO A 389 5.01 -20.71 14.67
N PHE A 390 5.39 -20.19 15.85
CA PHE A 390 5.80 -18.80 16.08
C PHE A 390 7.00 -18.61 17.01
N SER A 391 7.43 -19.66 17.71
CA SER A 391 8.59 -19.68 18.59
C SER A 391 9.28 -21.04 18.49
N THR A 392 10.60 -21.08 18.71
CA THR A 392 11.41 -22.29 18.52
C THR A 392 12.38 -22.49 19.67
N THR A 393 12.46 -23.71 20.19
CA THR A 393 13.44 -24.07 21.21
C THR A 393 14.80 -24.34 20.55
N LEU A 394 15.83 -23.64 21.03
CA LEU A 394 17.20 -23.73 20.53
C LEU A 394 18.14 -24.38 21.55
N TYR A 395 19.19 -25.03 21.06
CA TYR A 395 20.20 -25.73 21.86
C TYR A 395 21.62 -25.23 21.50
N PRO A 396 22.56 -25.10 22.45
CA PRO A 396 23.92 -24.67 22.15
C PRO A 396 24.71 -25.77 21.45
N GLN A 397 25.56 -25.37 20.49
CA GLN A 397 26.48 -26.27 19.79
C GLN A 397 27.56 -26.89 20.69
N THR A 398 27.76 -26.34 21.89
CA THR A 398 28.71 -26.84 22.89
C THR A 398 27.99 -27.12 24.21
N SER A 399 28.58 -27.95 25.06
CA SER A 399 28.07 -28.23 26.40
C SER A 399 28.12 -27.03 27.36
N ILE A 400 28.61 -25.86 26.93
CA ILE A 400 28.71 -24.64 27.73
C ILE A 400 27.41 -23.83 27.57
N PRO A 401 26.66 -23.53 28.65
CA PRO A 401 25.50 -22.67 28.59
C PRO A 401 25.87 -21.24 28.18
N ILE A 402 25.22 -20.71 27.13
CA ILE A 402 25.36 -19.29 26.75
C ILE A 402 24.54 -18.44 27.73
N LEU A 403 25.17 -17.37 28.25
CA LEU A 403 24.54 -16.36 29.09
C LEU A 403 24.33 -15.09 28.27
N PHE A 404 23.14 -14.50 28.34
CA PHE A 404 22.78 -13.31 27.57
C PHE A 404 21.73 -12.45 28.31
N PRO A 405 21.73 -11.10 28.19
CA PRO A 405 20.73 -10.20 28.79
C PRO A 405 19.28 -10.39 28.27
N GLU A 406 18.27 -9.92 29.01
CA GLU A 406 16.84 -10.00 28.63
C GLU A 406 16.46 -9.29 27.31
N HIS A 407 17.33 -8.45 26.75
CA HIS A 407 17.09 -7.72 25.50
C HIS A 407 17.96 -8.22 24.34
N SER A 408 18.54 -9.42 24.51
CA SER A 408 19.38 -10.06 23.50
C SER A 408 18.60 -10.41 22.25
N VAL A 409 19.35 -10.48 21.14
CA VAL A 409 18.80 -10.72 19.81
C VAL A 409 19.55 -11.83 19.09
N ALA A 410 18.79 -12.61 18.35
CA ALA A 410 19.26 -13.69 17.49
C ALA A 410 19.23 -13.23 16.03
N VAL A 411 20.33 -13.45 15.32
CA VAL A 411 20.40 -13.32 13.86
C VAL A 411 20.64 -14.71 13.27
N LYS A 412 19.81 -15.11 12.30
CA LYS A 412 19.97 -16.39 11.59
C LYS A 412 21.30 -16.36 10.83
N SER A 413 22.26 -17.17 11.28
CA SER A 413 23.61 -17.30 10.70
C SER A 413 23.73 -18.50 9.77
N LYS A 414 22.79 -19.44 9.85
CA LYS A 414 22.62 -20.59 8.95
C LYS A 414 21.15 -21.01 8.95
N ALA A 415 20.70 -21.59 7.83
CA ALA A 415 19.41 -22.28 7.75
C ALA A 415 19.54 -23.81 7.81
N GLY A 416 18.45 -24.47 8.15
CA GLY A 416 18.34 -25.92 8.22
C GLY A 416 18.20 -26.61 6.87
N LYS A 417 17.70 -27.84 6.90
CA LYS A 417 17.48 -28.66 5.69
C LYS A 417 16.17 -28.30 4.99
N THR A 418 16.10 -27.15 4.32
CA THR A 418 15.01 -26.84 3.38
C THR A 418 15.47 -26.58 1.96
N VAL A 419 14.62 -27.01 1.03
CA VAL A 419 14.69 -26.66 -0.39
C VAL A 419 13.71 -25.53 -0.61
N ASP A 420 14.16 -24.29 -0.38
CA ASP A 420 13.36 -23.09 -0.59
C ASP A 420 13.07 -22.85 -2.10
N LEU A 421 13.97 -23.33 -2.98
CA LEU A 421 13.78 -23.29 -4.44
C LEU A 421 14.50 -24.44 -5.17
N LEU A 422 13.74 -25.23 -5.93
CA LEU A 422 14.28 -26.02 -7.04
C LEU A 422 14.44 -25.10 -8.26
N LEU A 423 15.68 -24.83 -8.66
CA LEU A 423 16.02 -23.98 -9.81
C LEU A 423 16.53 -24.82 -10.97
N GLN A 424 15.84 -24.79 -12.11
CA GLN A 424 16.29 -25.42 -13.35
C GLN A 424 17.45 -24.60 -13.97
N ALA A 425 18.60 -25.23 -14.22
CA ALA A 425 19.76 -24.56 -14.80
C ALA A 425 20.53 -25.45 -15.81
N PRO A 426 21.06 -24.88 -16.92
CA PRO A 426 21.86 -25.61 -17.89
C PRO A 426 23.28 -25.82 -17.36
N LEU A 427 23.86 -27.02 -17.48
CA LEU A 427 25.26 -27.29 -17.14
C LEU A 427 26.23 -26.66 -18.17
N ASP A 428 26.34 -25.34 -18.14
CA ASP A 428 27.17 -24.51 -19.03
C ASP A 428 28.34 -23.88 -18.24
N VAL A 429 29.53 -23.85 -18.85
CA VAL A 429 30.73 -23.27 -18.22
C VAL A 429 30.60 -21.76 -17.99
N ARG A 430 29.77 -21.05 -18.75
CA ARG A 430 29.54 -19.60 -18.59
C ARG A 430 28.87 -19.28 -17.24
N LEU A 431 28.18 -20.24 -16.62
CA LEU A 431 27.60 -20.10 -15.28
C LEU A 431 28.57 -20.54 -14.14
N MET A 432 29.82 -20.90 -14.45
CA MET A 432 30.78 -21.40 -13.45
C MET A 432 31.01 -20.42 -12.28
N SER A 433 30.95 -19.11 -12.51
CA SER A 433 31.07 -18.10 -11.46
C SER A 433 29.89 -18.13 -10.48
N LEU A 434 28.66 -18.36 -10.97
CA LEU A 434 27.47 -18.60 -10.13
C LEU A 434 27.61 -19.93 -9.37
N TYR A 435 28.14 -20.97 -10.00
CA TYR A 435 28.33 -22.27 -9.34
C TYR A 435 29.40 -22.21 -8.25
N LYS A 436 30.51 -21.50 -8.47
CA LYS A 436 31.52 -21.25 -7.43
C LYS A 436 30.98 -20.35 -6.31
N LYS A 437 30.15 -19.34 -6.62
CA LYS A 437 29.42 -18.53 -5.61
C LYS A 437 28.52 -19.42 -4.74
N LEU A 438 27.63 -20.22 -5.35
CA LEU A 438 26.73 -21.13 -4.62
C LEU A 438 27.51 -22.19 -3.82
N SER A 439 28.55 -22.79 -4.41
CA SER A 439 29.40 -23.77 -3.73
C SER A 439 30.10 -23.19 -2.50
N LYS A 440 30.65 -21.97 -2.60
CA LYS A 440 31.30 -21.29 -1.47
C LYS A 440 30.31 -20.96 -0.35
N LEU A 441 29.08 -20.58 -0.69
CA LEU A 441 28.03 -20.35 0.31
C LEU A 441 27.67 -21.67 1.02
N MET A 442 27.58 -22.78 0.29
CA MET A 442 27.41 -24.13 0.86
C MET A 442 28.58 -24.54 1.78
N GLU A 443 29.83 -24.20 1.47
CA GLU A 443 31.00 -24.41 2.36
C GLU A 443 30.91 -23.56 3.64
N GLN A 444 30.49 -22.30 3.49
CA GLN A 444 30.31 -21.36 4.60
C GLN A 444 29.11 -21.69 5.49
N ASN A 445 28.33 -22.73 5.17
CA ASN A 445 27.03 -23.02 5.74
C ASN A 445 26.03 -21.84 5.61
N ASP A 446 26.14 -20.99 4.58
CA ASP A 446 25.06 -20.07 4.18
C ASP A 446 24.13 -20.82 3.20
N PRO A 447 23.02 -21.42 3.68
CA PRO A 447 22.22 -22.33 2.90
C PRO A 447 21.07 -21.53 2.32
N THR A 448 21.31 -21.11 1.10
CA THR A 448 20.42 -20.30 0.26
C THR A 448 19.03 -20.92 0.02
N GLY A 449 18.86 -22.21 0.34
CA GLY A 449 17.70 -23.04 -0.02
C GLY A 449 17.59 -23.32 -1.53
N ILE A 450 18.54 -22.84 -2.35
CA ILE A 450 18.56 -23.01 -3.80
C ILE A 450 19.22 -24.35 -4.16
N HIS A 451 18.47 -25.23 -4.81
CA HIS A 451 18.96 -26.50 -5.32
C HIS A 451 18.90 -26.51 -6.85
N LEU A 452 20.07 -26.62 -7.50
CA LEU A 452 20.16 -26.67 -8.96
C LEU A 452 19.76 -28.04 -9.50
N VAL A 453 18.81 -28.04 -10.44
CA VAL A 453 18.30 -29.24 -11.09
C VAL A 453 18.37 -29.13 -12.62
N LYS A 454 18.26 -30.28 -13.29
CA LYS A 454 18.05 -30.35 -14.74
C LYS A 454 16.56 -30.18 -15.07
N GLU A 455 16.30 -30.05 -16.36
CA GLU A 455 14.98 -29.99 -16.97
C GLU A 455 14.01 -31.06 -16.47
N GLY A 456 12.76 -30.65 -16.21
CA GLY A 456 11.65 -31.53 -15.82
C GLY A 456 11.60 -31.94 -14.33
N ALA A 457 12.57 -31.53 -13.51
CA ALA A 457 12.69 -31.98 -12.11
C ALA A 457 11.81 -31.22 -11.08
N GLY A 458 10.60 -30.81 -11.45
CA GLY A 458 9.67 -30.13 -10.54
C GLY A 458 10.10 -28.71 -10.11
N ALA A 459 10.99 -28.07 -10.86
CA ALA A 459 11.39 -26.68 -10.63
C ALA A 459 10.22 -25.71 -10.90
N LYS A 460 10.10 -24.65 -10.09
CA LYS A 460 9.14 -23.54 -10.30
C LYS A 460 9.75 -22.37 -11.11
N LEU A 461 11.08 -22.31 -11.18
CA LEU A 461 11.84 -21.29 -11.92
C LEU A 461 13.01 -21.95 -12.64
N GLY A 462 13.30 -21.48 -13.86
CA GLY A 462 14.49 -21.82 -14.62
C GLY A 462 15.33 -20.59 -14.96
N ILE A 463 16.62 -20.80 -15.22
CA ILE A 463 17.51 -19.79 -15.82
C ILE A 463 18.05 -20.29 -17.15
N ARG A 464 18.09 -19.41 -18.15
CA ARG A 464 18.54 -19.73 -19.52
C ARG A 464 19.42 -18.61 -20.06
N ILE A 465 20.52 -19.00 -20.71
CA ILE A 465 21.47 -18.06 -21.31
C ILE A 465 20.93 -17.62 -22.67
N THR A 466 20.72 -16.33 -22.86
CA THR A 466 20.26 -15.73 -24.13
C THR A 466 21.40 -15.65 -25.15
N PRO A 467 21.10 -15.44 -26.46
CA PRO A 467 22.13 -15.20 -27.48
C PRO A 467 23.06 -14.02 -27.16
N ASN A 468 22.59 -13.06 -26.36
CA ASN A 468 23.32 -11.85 -25.98
C ASN A 468 24.16 -12.04 -24.69
N ASN A 469 24.36 -13.28 -24.23
CA ASN A 469 25.02 -13.61 -22.94
C ASN A 469 24.36 -12.96 -21.71
N GLN A 470 23.05 -12.73 -21.74
CA GLN A 470 22.27 -12.41 -20.54
C GLN A 470 21.61 -13.69 -19.99
N ILE A 471 21.15 -13.66 -18.75
CA ILE A 471 20.29 -14.69 -18.16
C ILE A 471 18.85 -14.21 -18.23
N ALA A 472 18.01 -14.98 -18.93
CA ALA A 472 16.57 -14.92 -18.84
C ALA A 472 16.05 -15.89 -17.75
N PHE A 473 14.90 -15.55 -17.17
CA PHE A 473 14.23 -16.34 -16.14
C PHE A 473 12.97 -16.97 -16.73
N ASP A 474 12.98 -18.29 -16.90
CA ASP A 474 11.88 -19.08 -17.45
C ASP A 474 10.95 -19.49 -16.30
N VAL A 475 9.66 -19.17 -16.38
CA VAL A 475 8.69 -19.48 -15.32
C VAL A 475 8.11 -20.88 -15.55
N LEU A 476 8.21 -21.73 -14.54
CA LEU A 476 7.87 -23.16 -14.64
C LEU A 476 6.75 -23.58 -13.67
N ASP A 477 6.26 -22.66 -12.84
CA ASP A 477 5.19 -22.93 -11.87
C ASP A 477 3.81 -23.07 -12.55
N PRO A 478 3.13 -24.23 -12.50
CA PRO A 478 1.86 -24.45 -13.21
C PRO A 478 0.74 -23.46 -12.84
N GLU A 479 0.73 -22.99 -11.59
CA GLU A 479 -0.21 -21.96 -11.12
C GLU A 479 -0.06 -20.60 -11.83
N VAL A 480 1.10 -20.38 -12.47
CA VAL A 480 1.49 -19.14 -13.16
C VAL A 480 1.58 -19.33 -14.67
N THR A 481 1.96 -20.51 -15.17
CA THR A 481 2.02 -20.76 -16.62
C THR A 481 0.65 -21.01 -17.26
N LEU A 482 -0.35 -21.47 -16.48
CA LEU A 482 -1.74 -21.71 -16.92
C LEU A 482 -1.83 -22.44 -18.27
N ASP A 483 -1.22 -23.63 -18.36
CA ASP A 483 -1.14 -24.46 -19.56
C ASP A 483 -0.57 -23.74 -20.81
N GLY A 484 0.23 -22.69 -20.60
CA GLY A 484 0.84 -21.85 -21.64
C GLY A 484 0.12 -20.53 -21.91
N SER A 485 -0.99 -20.24 -21.22
CA SER A 485 -1.77 -18.98 -21.35
C SER A 485 -1.40 -17.89 -20.32
N GLY A 486 -0.55 -18.23 -19.35
CA GLY A 486 -0.01 -17.34 -18.32
C GLY A 486 1.44 -16.95 -18.59
N VAL A 487 2.16 -16.50 -17.55
CA VAL A 487 3.55 -16.05 -17.66
C VAL A 487 4.49 -17.26 -17.75
N THR A 488 5.20 -17.39 -18.87
CA THR A 488 6.18 -18.46 -19.13
C THR A 488 7.64 -17.97 -19.10
N GLN A 489 7.88 -16.66 -19.14
CA GLN A 489 9.18 -16.03 -18.98
C GLN A 489 9.01 -14.66 -18.31
N LEU A 490 9.94 -14.26 -17.44
CA LEU A 490 9.95 -12.89 -16.90
C LEU A 490 10.45 -11.89 -17.95
N PRO A 491 10.00 -10.62 -17.90
CA PRO A 491 10.46 -9.56 -18.81
C PRO A 491 11.89 -9.08 -18.49
N TYR A 492 12.43 -9.47 -17.34
CA TYR A 492 13.77 -9.08 -16.89
C TYR A 492 14.86 -10.06 -17.35
N THR A 493 16.05 -9.50 -17.61
CA THR A 493 17.28 -10.27 -17.77
C THR A 493 18.39 -9.66 -16.91
N VAL A 494 19.39 -10.47 -16.56
CA VAL A 494 20.59 -10.04 -15.82
C VAL A 494 21.83 -10.40 -16.64
N ASP A 495 22.86 -9.56 -16.65
CA ASP A 495 24.12 -9.89 -17.33
C ASP A 495 24.79 -11.12 -16.68
N ILE A 496 25.28 -12.07 -17.48
CA ILE A 496 25.90 -13.30 -16.95
C ILE A 496 27.17 -13.04 -16.12
N THR A 497 27.78 -11.87 -16.27
CA THR A 497 28.95 -11.43 -15.50
C THR A 497 28.60 -10.79 -14.16
N ASP A 498 27.37 -10.29 -13.98
CA ASP A 498 26.90 -9.76 -12.69
C ASP A 498 26.37 -10.89 -11.79
N VAL A 499 27.32 -11.63 -11.22
CA VAL A 499 27.07 -12.78 -10.35
C VAL A 499 26.34 -12.38 -9.06
N GLU A 500 26.53 -11.14 -8.57
CA GLU A 500 25.86 -10.68 -7.34
C GLU A 500 24.40 -10.33 -7.60
N GLN A 501 24.08 -9.63 -8.69
CA GLN A 501 22.70 -9.35 -9.09
C GLN A 501 21.95 -10.64 -9.49
N LEU A 502 22.62 -11.55 -10.21
CA LEU A 502 22.05 -12.86 -10.57
C LEU A 502 21.77 -13.70 -9.33
N TYR A 503 22.70 -13.75 -8.37
CA TYR A 503 22.49 -14.41 -7.08
C TYR A 503 21.37 -13.76 -6.28
N LEU A 504 21.30 -12.42 -6.25
CA LEU A 504 20.25 -11.67 -5.54
C LEU A 504 18.85 -11.97 -6.10
N ALA A 505 18.70 -12.03 -7.43
CA ALA A 505 17.44 -12.40 -8.08
C ALA A 505 16.98 -13.81 -7.68
N ILE A 506 17.86 -14.81 -7.80
CA ILE A 506 17.53 -16.20 -7.43
C ILE A 506 17.23 -16.32 -5.93
N ARG A 507 17.98 -15.62 -5.07
CA ARG A 507 17.76 -15.61 -3.61
C ARG A 507 16.40 -14.99 -3.24
N ARG A 508 15.98 -13.90 -3.90
CA ARG A 508 14.63 -13.31 -3.67
C ARG A 508 13.52 -14.20 -4.24
N ALA A 509 13.73 -14.89 -5.35
CA ALA A 509 12.80 -15.90 -5.84
C ALA A 509 12.62 -17.06 -4.83
N ALA A 510 13.70 -17.53 -4.20
CA ALA A 510 13.62 -18.57 -3.16
C ALA A 510 12.84 -18.11 -1.92
N HIS A 511 13.07 -16.88 -1.45
CA HIS A 511 12.26 -16.28 -0.39
C HIS A 511 10.77 -16.17 -0.77
N TYR A 512 10.49 -15.71 -1.99
CA TYR A 512 9.14 -15.60 -2.57
C TYR A 512 8.41 -16.94 -2.55
N TYR A 513 8.99 -18.00 -3.14
CA TYR A 513 8.32 -19.29 -3.21
C TYR A 513 8.15 -19.96 -1.84
N ARG A 514 9.10 -19.78 -0.91
CA ARG A 514 8.96 -20.25 0.48
C ARG A 514 7.78 -19.57 1.18
N CYS A 515 7.71 -18.24 1.14
CA CYS A 515 6.64 -17.48 1.81
C CYS A 515 5.28 -17.67 1.12
N LEU A 516 5.23 -17.86 -0.20
CA LEU A 516 4.02 -18.20 -0.94
C LEU A 516 3.54 -19.64 -0.64
N GLY A 517 4.46 -20.60 -0.47
CA GLY A 517 4.15 -22.02 -0.21
C GLY A 517 3.65 -22.36 1.20
N TYR A 518 3.84 -21.49 2.20
CA TYR A 518 3.41 -21.72 3.59
C TYR A 518 1.88 -21.83 3.73
N GLU A 519 1.31 -23.04 3.93
CA GLU A 519 -0.16 -23.17 4.12
C GLU A 519 -0.62 -22.80 5.55
N GLY A 520 0.26 -22.94 6.54
CA GLY A 520 -0.09 -22.89 7.97
C GLY A 520 -0.63 -24.22 8.51
N ASN A 521 -0.52 -24.41 9.82
CA ASN A 521 -0.78 -25.70 10.47
C ASN A 521 -2.26 -26.03 10.72
N ASN A 522 -3.19 -25.08 10.59
CA ASN A 522 -4.61 -25.26 10.90
C ASN A 522 -5.53 -24.93 9.71
N LYS A 523 -6.08 -25.96 9.06
CA LYS A 523 -7.00 -25.80 7.91
C LYS A 523 -8.45 -25.44 8.33
N THR A 524 -8.81 -25.58 9.60
CA THR A 524 -10.16 -25.25 10.09
C THR A 524 -10.40 -23.74 10.15
N ILE A 525 -9.37 -22.94 10.47
CA ILE A 525 -9.47 -21.46 10.47
C ILE A 525 -9.79 -20.96 9.04
N ARG A 526 -9.02 -21.41 8.04
CA ARG A 526 -9.22 -21.07 6.61
C ARG A 526 -10.66 -21.30 6.13
N ASN A 527 -11.33 -22.35 6.62
CA ASN A 527 -12.70 -22.68 6.21
C ASN A 527 -13.78 -21.80 6.89
N ASN A 528 -13.42 -21.01 7.90
CA ASN A 528 -14.33 -20.13 8.64
C ASN A 528 -14.05 -18.63 8.42
N VAL A 529 -13.08 -18.28 7.56
CA VAL A 529 -12.81 -16.90 7.16
C VAL A 529 -13.12 -16.74 5.68
N SER A 530 -14.12 -15.91 5.36
CA SER A 530 -14.42 -15.53 3.97
C SER A 530 -13.65 -14.26 3.59
N VAL A 531 -13.33 -14.17 2.30
CA VAL A 531 -12.76 -12.97 1.67
C VAL A 531 -13.64 -12.62 0.48
N GLU A 532 -13.99 -11.34 0.36
CA GLU A 532 -14.78 -10.79 -0.74
C GLU A 532 -13.91 -9.73 -1.43
N PHE A 533 -13.44 -10.01 -2.65
CA PHE A 533 -12.65 -9.09 -3.46
C PHE A 533 -13.60 -8.34 -4.40
N ILE A 534 -13.66 -7.02 -4.29
CA ILE A 534 -14.75 -6.21 -4.86
C ILE A 534 -14.17 -5.05 -5.66
N GLU A 535 -14.73 -4.79 -6.84
CA GLU A 535 -14.45 -3.56 -7.59
C GLU A 535 -15.08 -2.37 -6.87
N LEU A 536 -14.36 -1.25 -6.81
CA LEU A 536 -14.82 -0.02 -6.20
C LEU A 536 -15.05 1.02 -7.30
N LYS A 537 -16.06 1.87 -7.13
CA LYS A 537 -16.14 3.14 -7.88
C LYS A 537 -15.76 4.30 -6.98
N TYR A 538 -15.33 5.38 -7.60
CA TYR A 538 -15.38 6.69 -6.98
C TYR A 538 -16.83 7.17 -6.93
N THR A 539 -17.28 7.62 -5.76
CA THR A 539 -18.69 8.03 -5.52
C THR A 539 -19.05 9.38 -6.15
N GLY A 540 -18.06 10.11 -6.66
CA GLY A 540 -18.19 11.49 -7.15
C GLY A 540 -18.08 12.53 -6.03
N PHE A 541 -18.29 12.12 -4.78
CA PHE A 541 -17.78 12.84 -3.63
C PHE A 541 -16.27 12.70 -3.51
N HIS A 542 -15.71 13.62 -2.75
CA HIS A 542 -14.33 13.62 -2.33
C HIS A 542 -14.32 13.84 -0.82
N ASP A 543 -13.29 13.36 -0.14
CA ASP A 543 -12.97 13.87 1.18
C ASP A 543 -12.58 15.36 1.11
N ILE A 544 -12.38 15.98 2.28
CA ILE A 544 -11.87 17.36 2.38
C ILE A 544 -10.44 17.56 1.85
N HIS A 545 -9.86 16.58 1.14
CA HIS A 545 -8.57 16.62 0.43
C HIS A 545 -8.75 16.59 -1.10
N GLY A 546 -9.99 16.67 -1.58
CA GLY A 546 -10.29 16.54 -3.01
C GLY A 546 -9.92 15.16 -3.57
N LEU A 547 -9.75 14.14 -2.72
CA LEU A 547 -9.48 12.77 -3.13
C LEU A 547 -10.77 11.96 -3.10
N PRO A 548 -11.07 11.24 -4.19
CA PRO A 548 -12.42 10.70 -4.39
C PRO A 548 -12.72 9.53 -3.46
N PHE A 549 -13.84 9.64 -2.78
CA PHE A 549 -14.40 8.62 -1.90
C PHE A 549 -14.76 7.35 -2.67
N THR A 550 -14.56 6.16 -2.06
CA THR A 550 -14.76 4.86 -2.72
C THR A 550 -15.92 4.06 -2.13
N GLU A 551 -16.79 3.48 -2.95
CA GLU A 551 -17.82 2.53 -2.51
C GLU A 551 -17.79 1.25 -3.37
N PRO A 552 -18.11 0.07 -2.79
CA PRO A 552 -18.15 -1.19 -3.52
C PRO A 552 -19.21 -1.19 -4.63
N ILE A 553 -18.91 -1.83 -5.76
CA ILE A 553 -19.83 -2.02 -6.88
C ILE A 553 -19.94 -3.48 -7.31
N GLY A 554 -21.17 -3.85 -7.70
CA GLY A 554 -21.48 -5.20 -8.14
C GLY A 554 -21.43 -6.23 -7.00
N ASN A 555 -21.16 -7.48 -7.39
CA ASN A 555 -20.93 -8.58 -6.46
C ASN A 555 -19.41 -8.82 -6.31
N PRO A 556 -18.95 -9.54 -5.27
CA PRO A 556 -17.56 -9.97 -5.17
C PRO A 556 -17.12 -10.74 -6.43
N LEU A 557 -15.94 -10.38 -6.94
CA LEU A 557 -15.37 -10.90 -8.18
C LEU A 557 -14.64 -12.24 -7.98
N ASN A 558 -14.33 -12.61 -6.74
CA ASN A 558 -13.61 -13.85 -6.45
C ASN A 558 -14.55 -15.07 -6.42
N SER A 559 -14.22 -16.08 -7.21
CA SER A 559 -14.89 -17.38 -7.24
C SER A 559 -13.88 -18.50 -7.00
N ASN A 560 -14.18 -19.41 -6.06
CA ASN A 560 -13.30 -20.51 -5.67
C ASN A 560 -11.84 -20.11 -5.32
N GLY A 561 -11.64 -18.88 -4.84
CA GLY A 561 -10.31 -18.33 -4.52
C GLY A 561 -9.56 -17.73 -5.71
N VAL A 562 -10.20 -17.55 -6.86
CA VAL A 562 -9.63 -16.93 -8.06
C VAL A 562 -10.40 -15.65 -8.41
N VAL A 563 -9.65 -14.61 -8.77
CA VAL A 563 -10.12 -13.36 -9.38
C VAL A 563 -9.54 -13.33 -10.80
N ASP A 564 -10.36 -13.13 -11.82
CA ASP A 564 -9.92 -12.91 -13.21
C ASP A 564 -10.45 -11.54 -13.65
N ILE A 565 -9.56 -10.59 -13.92
CA ILE A 565 -9.89 -9.17 -14.19
C ILE A 565 -9.19 -8.64 -15.43
N VAL A 566 -9.90 -7.78 -16.17
CA VAL A 566 -9.31 -6.93 -17.22
C VAL A 566 -9.13 -5.53 -16.63
N PRO A 567 -7.91 -5.07 -16.33
CA PRO A 567 -7.68 -3.82 -15.60
C PRO A 567 -8.04 -2.57 -16.44
N ARG A 568 -9.26 -2.06 -16.26
CA ARG A 568 -9.85 -0.96 -17.06
C ARG A 568 -9.83 0.39 -16.32
N ASN A 569 -8.68 0.77 -15.76
CA ASN A 569 -8.51 1.88 -14.81
C ASN A 569 -9.28 1.74 -13.47
N SER A 570 -10.11 0.70 -13.32
CA SER A 570 -10.79 0.30 -12.09
C SER A 570 -9.87 0.23 -10.88
N ILE A 571 -10.47 0.45 -9.71
CA ILE A 571 -9.85 0.26 -8.40
C ILE A 571 -10.60 -0.84 -7.62
N TYR A 572 -9.93 -1.45 -6.66
CA TYR A 572 -10.42 -2.64 -5.97
C TYR A 572 -10.16 -2.54 -4.47
N GLY A 573 -10.98 -3.25 -3.71
CA GLY A 573 -10.81 -3.47 -2.28
C GLY A 573 -11.16 -4.91 -1.92
N PHE A 574 -11.05 -5.24 -0.64
CA PHE A 574 -11.56 -6.51 -0.14
C PHE A 574 -12.11 -6.42 1.29
N LYS A 575 -13.14 -7.21 1.56
CA LYS A 575 -13.65 -7.47 2.91
C LYS A 575 -13.16 -8.83 3.38
N VAL A 576 -12.73 -8.93 4.64
CA VAL A 576 -12.44 -10.21 5.30
C VAL A 576 -13.38 -10.37 6.48
N ILE A 577 -14.07 -11.50 6.57
CA ILE A 577 -15.09 -11.77 7.60
C ILE A 577 -14.69 -13.03 8.37
N ASN A 578 -14.57 -12.91 9.69
CA ASN A 578 -14.23 -14.02 10.58
C ASN A 578 -15.49 -14.64 11.18
N ASN A 579 -15.99 -15.70 10.53
CA ASN A 579 -17.13 -16.49 11.00
C ASN A 579 -16.71 -17.57 12.02
N SER A 580 -15.44 -17.60 12.44
CA SER A 580 -14.95 -18.53 13.47
C SER A 580 -15.23 -18.00 14.88
N SER A 581 -15.24 -18.91 15.86
CA SER A 581 -15.44 -18.58 17.28
C SER A 581 -14.17 -18.13 18.02
N ARG A 582 -13.06 -17.86 17.31
CA ARG A 582 -11.82 -17.28 17.88
C ARG A 582 -11.50 -15.95 17.22
N ASP A 583 -11.06 -15.00 18.01
CA ASP A 583 -10.49 -13.74 17.53
C ASP A 583 -9.20 -13.98 16.73
N LEU A 584 -9.04 -13.25 15.62
CA LEU A 584 -7.93 -13.41 14.69
C LEU A 584 -7.24 -12.07 14.40
N TYR A 585 -5.99 -12.16 13.99
CA TYR A 585 -5.21 -11.04 13.47
C TYR A 585 -4.81 -11.34 12.03
N MET A 586 -4.62 -10.27 11.27
CA MET A 586 -4.50 -10.33 9.84
C MET A 586 -3.21 -9.64 9.39
N ASN A 587 -2.38 -10.38 8.64
CA ASN A 587 -1.43 -9.77 7.72
C ASN A 587 -1.92 -10.06 6.31
N ALA A 588 -2.06 -9.04 5.45
CA ALA A 588 -2.22 -9.27 4.02
C ALA A 588 -0.91 -9.00 3.29
N PHE A 589 -0.58 -9.81 2.29
CA PHE A 589 0.58 -9.65 1.41
C PHE A 589 0.18 -9.91 -0.04
N TYR A 590 0.78 -9.16 -0.97
CA TYR A 590 0.67 -9.38 -2.40
C TYR A 590 2.02 -9.80 -2.96
N PHE A 591 2.04 -10.98 -3.55
CA PHE A 591 3.18 -11.60 -4.19
C PHE A 591 3.09 -11.33 -5.70
N ASP A 592 4.01 -10.52 -6.22
CA ASP A 592 4.09 -10.21 -7.65
C ASP A 592 4.93 -11.27 -8.38
N ASN A 593 4.33 -11.97 -9.36
CA ASN A 593 5.00 -13.04 -10.08
C ASN A 593 5.96 -12.57 -11.18
N VAL A 594 5.87 -11.29 -11.58
CA VAL A 594 6.65 -10.71 -12.68
C VAL A 594 8.03 -10.29 -12.18
N ASP A 595 8.11 -9.83 -10.93
CA ASP A 595 9.33 -9.28 -10.34
C ASP A 595 9.71 -9.85 -8.96
N PHE A 596 8.96 -10.80 -8.42
CA PHE A 596 9.15 -11.40 -7.09
C PHE A 596 9.10 -10.42 -5.90
N SER A 597 8.61 -9.19 -6.08
CA SER A 597 8.32 -8.31 -4.94
C SER A 597 7.20 -8.88 -4.07
N ILE A 598 7.24 -8.54 -2.78
CA ILE A 598 6.22 -8.92 -1.80
C ILE A 598 5.79 -7.65 -1.04
N ASP A 599 4.79 -6.99 -1.59
CA ASP A 599 4.05 -5.92 -0.92
C ASP A 599 3.17 -6.51 0.19
N SER A 600 2.79 -5.68 1.15
CA SER A 600 2.17 -6.09 2.40
C SER A 600 0.98 -5.20 2.72
N TYR A 601 -0.19 -5.65 2.28
CA TYR A 601 -1.41 -4.87 2.13
C TYR A 601 -2.10 -4.44 3.46
N TYR A 602 -1.80 -5.06 4.63
CA TYR A 602 -2.43 -4.68 5.93
C TYR A 602 -1.73 -5.21 7.22
N LYS A 603 -1.74 -4.44 8.34
CA LYS A 603 -1.16 -4.68 9.70
C LYS A 603 -2.36 -4.56 10.63
N SER A 604 -2.52 -5.57 11.46
CA SER A 604 -2.95 -5.34 12.83
C SER A 604 -1.86 -4.48 13.57
N HIS A 605 -2.18 -3.69 14.62
CA HIS A 605 -1.42 -2.52 15.13
C HIS A 605 -0.41 -2.71 16.33
N THR A 606 0.92 -2.82 16.13
CA THR A 606 1.91 -3.34 17.14
C THR A 606 1.85 -2.80 18.60
N ALA A 607 1.40 -3.59 19.60
CA ALA A 607 1.47 -3.21 21.04
C ALA A 607 2.73 -3.67 21.82
N GLY A 608 3.79 -4.11 21.15
CA GLY A 608 5.08 -4.40 21.80
C GLY A 608 5.03 -5.58 22.79
N GLN A 609 5.06 -5.29 24.09
CA GLN A 609 4.96 -6.31 25.17
C GLN A 609 3.55 -6.48 25.75
N PHE A 610 2.59 -5.66 25.28
CA PHE A 610 1.22 -5.60 25.77
C PHE A 610 0.29 -6.42 24.88
N ILE A 611 -0.89 -6.77 25.41
CA ILE A 611 -1.95 -7.45 24.66
C ILE A 611 -2.55 -6.49 23.63
N THR A 612 -3.04 -7.01 22.53
CA THR A 612 -3.57 -6.23 21.42
C THR A 612 -5.05 -6.50 21.20
N ASP A 613 -5.78 -5.55 20.63
CA ASP A 613 -7.09 -5.86 20.06
C ASP A 613 -6.96 -6.70 18.78
N PRO A 614 -7.81 -7.71 18.55
CA PRO A 614 -7.85 -8.45 17.29
C PRO A 614 -8.36 -7.58 16.14
N THR A 615 -7.79 -7.73 14.95
CA THR A 615 -8.33 -7.10 13.72
C THR A 615 -9.65 -7.74 13.29
N LEU A 616 -9.76 -9.05 13.48
CA LEU A 616 -10.88 -9.87 13.04
C LEU A 616 -11.53 -10.51 14.26
N LYS A 617 -12.44 -9.76 14.90
CA LYS A 617 -13.26 -10.26 16.02
C LYS A 617 -14.03 -11.51 15.61
N ALA A 618 -14.23 -12.44 16.56
CA ALA A 618 -14.97 -13.67 16.35
C ALA A 618 -16.44 -13.44 15.92
N ASN A 619 -17.08 -14.51 15.43
CA ASN A 619 -18.52 -14.60 15.21
C ASN A 619 -19.13 -13.54 14.26
N GLY A 620 -18.41 -13.18 13.19
CA GLY A 620 -18.87 -12.26 12.15
C GLY A 620 -18.13 -10.92 12.09
N GLY A 621 -17.16 -10.67 12.99
CA GLY A 621 -16.29 -9.50 12.91
C GLY A 621 -15.55 -9.42 11.58
N SER A 622 -15.43 -8.21 11.02
CA SER A 622 -14.90 -8.02 9.68
C SER A 622 -14.07 -6.75 9.54
N VAL A 623 -13.18 -6.75 8.55
CA VAL A 623 -12.38 -5.57 8.17
C VAL A 623 -12.49 -5.34 6.66
N THR A 624 -12.68 -4.08 6.27
CA THR A 624 -12.77 -3.62 4.88
C THR A 624 -11.50 -2.86 4.49
N ILE A 625 -10.86 -3.26 3.39
CA ILE A 625 -9.55 -2.78 2.93
C ILE A 625 -9.73 -2.16 1.54
N GLY A 626 -9.26 -0.93 1.33
CA GLY A 626 -9.55 -0.12 0.14
C GLY A 626 -10.85 0.68 0.23
N TYR A 627 -11.72 0.35 1.18
CA TYR A 627 -12.94 1.07 1.54
C TYR A 627 -13.32 0.78 3.00
N GLY A 628 -14.31 1.50 3.54
CA GLY A 628 -14.86 1.21 4.87
C GLY A 628 -13.87 1.51 6.00
N SER A 629 -13.84 0.66 7.04
CA SER A 629 -13.22 0.95 8.35
C SER A 629 -11.76 0.51 8.54
N GLY A 630 -11.19 -0.30 7.65
CA GLY A 630 -9.82 -0.81 7.80
C GLY A 630 -8.70 0.18 7.43
N GLY A 631 -9.02 1.44 7.10
CA GLY A 631 -8.06 2.57 7.00
C GLY A 631 -6.98 2.47 5.92
N ALA A 632 -7.13 1.55 4.97
CA ALA A 632 -6.15 1.22 3.93
C ALA A 632 -6.62 1.64 2.53
N MET A 633 -5.68 2.08 1.69
CA MET A 633 -5.94 2.62 0.34
C MET A 633 -6.46 1.57 -0.66
N PRO A 634 -7.30 1.97 -1.63
CA PRO A 634 -7.78 1.08 -2.69
C PRO A 634 -6.65 0.68 -3.65
N PHE A 635 -6.72 -0.56 -4.14
CA PHE A 635 -5.71 -1.14 -5.02
C PHE A 635 -6.01 -0.84 -6.49
N LYS A 636 -4.96 -0.64 -7.29
CA LYS A 636 -5.06 -0.57 -8.74
C LYS A 636 -4.09 -1.56 -9.38
N PHE A 637 -4.63 -2.38 -10.28
CA PHE A 637 -3.87 -3.30 -11.10
C PHE A 637 -3.59 -2.68 -12.47
N VAL A 638 -2.37 -2.86 -12.98
CA VAL A 638 -1.88 -2.28 -14.23
C VAL A 638 -0.90 -3.27 -14.81
N LEU A 639 -1.13 -3.71 -16.05
CA LEU A 639 -0.14 -4.46 -16.84
C LEU A 639 0.94 -3.47 -17.29
N ASN A 640 2.20 -3.71 -16.92
CA ASN A 640 3.28 -2.71 -17.09
C ASN A 640 4.18 -2.95 -18.31
N TYR A 641 3.87 -3.98 -19.11
CA TYR A 641 4.73 -4.48 -20.18
C TYR A 641 3.92 -4.64 -21.46
N ASP A 642 4.28 -3.93 -22.51
CA ASP A 642 3.55 -3.95 -23.79
C ASP A 642 3.50 -5.34 -24.44
N ASP A 643 4.42 -6.25 -24.09
CA ASP A 643 4.49 -7.63 -24.58
C ASP A 643 3.78 -8.68 -23.69
N VAL A 644 3.13 -8.28 -22.57
CA VAL A 644 2.49 -9.21 -21.62
C VAL A 644 0.96 -9.11 -21.66
N ASP A 645 0.30 -10.19 -22.11
CA ASP A 645 -1.17 -10.29 -22.14
C ASP A 645 -1.80 -10.80 -20.84
N THR A 646 -1.02 -11.49 -19.98
CA THR A 646 -1.48 -12.05 -18.69
C THR A 646 -0.46 -11.81 -17.58
N GLU A 647 -0.84 -11.19 -16.45
CA GLU A 647 -0.06 -11.12 -15.19
C GLU A 647 -0.81 -11.89 -14.08
N ILE A 648 -0.11 -12.49 -13.09
CA ILE A 648 -0.74 -13.38 -12.09
C ILE A 648 -0.17 -13.12 -10.69
N GLY A 649 -0.79 -12.19 -9.97
CA GLY A 649 -0.46 -11.93 -8.57
C GLY A 649 -1.12 -12.93 -7.62
N PHE A 650 -0.54 -13.10 -6.44
CA PHE A 650 -1.18 -13.85 -5.34
C PHE A 650 -1.36 -12.94 -4.13
N MET A 651 -2.61 -12.65 -3.75
CA MET A 651 -2.89 -12.00 -2.47
C MET A 651 -3.07 -13.08 -1.40
N LYS A 652 -2.17 -13.08 -0.43
CA LYS A 652 -2.10 -14.06 0.64
C LYS A 652 -2.33 -13.40 2.00
N ILE A 653 -3.30 -13.91 2.73
CA ILE A 653 -3.72 -13.41 4.03
C ILE A 653 -3.29 -14.41 5.09
N PHE A 654 -2.34 -14.04 5.93
CA PHE A 654 -1.90 -14.84 7.07
C PHE A 654 -2.82 -14.52 8.24
N LEU A 655 -3.46 -15.57 8.75
CA LEU A 655 -4.46 -15.53 9.81
C LEU A 655 -3.87 -16.23 11.03
N THR A 656 -3.67 -15.46 12.09
CA THR A 656 -3.02 -15.94 13.30
C THR A 656 -3.95 -15.72 14.49
N SER A 657 -3.94 -16.64 15.47
CA SER A 657 -4.83 -16.71 16.65
C SER A 657 -4.70 -15.58 17.69
N GLU A 658 -3.90 -14.61 17.30
CA GLU A 658 -2.60 -14.24 17.82
C GLU A 658 -1.90 -13.59 16.64
N ASN A 659 -0.65 -13.19 16.79
CA ASN A 659 -0.31 -11.91 16.25
C ASN A 659 1.21 -11.91 16.11
N VAL A 660 1.70 -11.99 14.87
CA VAL A 660 3.13 -12.05 14.54
C VAL A 660 3.62 -10.78 13.85
N ASP A 661 4.85 -10.33 14.13
CA ASP A 661 5.54 -9.38 13.25
C ASP A 661 6.12 -10.10 12.02
N LEU A 662 5.33 -10.19 10.94
CA LEU A 662 5.73 -10.77 9.67
C LEU A 662 6.49 -9.78 8.76
N SER A 663 7.13 -8.73 9.30
CA SER A 663 7.89 -7.77 8.48
C SER A 663 9.00 -8.41 7.64
N SER A 664 9.48 -9.59 8.03
CA SER A 664 10.47 -10.38 7.30
C SER A 664 9.95 -11.06 6.03
N ILE A 665 8.64 -11.01 5.75
CA ILE A 665 8.01 -11.51 4.51
C ILE A 665 8.05 -10.45 3.40
N SER A 666 8.15 -9.15 3.73
CA SER A 666 8.21 -8.10 2.71
C SER A 666 9.60 -8.00 2.08
N GLN A 667 9.67 -8.08 0.75
CA GLN A 667 10.88 -7.79 -0.02
C GLN A 667 10.56 -6.90 -1.23
N ALA A 668 11.50 -6.02 -1.57
CA ALA A 668 11.45 -5.30 -2.84
C ALA A 668 11.78 -6.24 -4.02
N SER A 669 11.48 -5.79 -5.23
CA SER A 669 11.98 -6.38 -6.48
C SER A 669 13.52 -6.54 -6.45
N PRO A 670 14.09 -7.67 -6.89
CA PRO A 670 15.52 -7.74 -7.16
C PRO A 670 15.89 -6.96 -8.43
N PHE A 671 14.94 -6.75 -9.35
CA PHE A 671 15.20 -6.17 -10.67
C PHE A 671 15.16 -4.63 -10.67
N SER A 672 14.40 -4.01 -9.77
CA SER A 672 14.39 -2.55 -9.54
C SER A 672 14.36 -2.19 -8.05
N PRO A 673 15.29 -1.38 -7.51
CA PRO A 673 15.33 -1.06 -6.07
C PRO A 673 14.30 0.00 -5.63
N ASP A 674 13.69 0.73 -6.56
CA ASP A 674 12.62 1.69 -6.26
C ASP A 674 11.30 0.97 -5.95
N LYS A 675 10.60 1.49 -4.94
CA LYS A 675 9.63 0.71 -4.17
C LYS A 675 8.20 0.93 -4.68
N ARG A 676 7.59 -0.12 -5.26
CA ARG A 676 6.21 -0.45 -4.82
C ARG A 676 6.24 -0.75 -3.32
N LYS A 677 5.21 -0.31 -2.60
CA LYS A 677 5.30 -0.17 -1.14
C LYS A 677 3.93 -0.13 -0.44
N ILE A 678 3.49 -1.27 0.06
CA ILE A 678 2.48 -1.42 1.13
C ILE A 678 3.13 -2.29 2.23
N THR A 679 3.02 -2.04 3.56
CA THR A 679 3.81 -2.84 4.57
C THR A 679 3.35 -2.93 6.05
N GLU A 680 2.73 -4.04 6.56
CA GLU A 680 1.97 -4.09 7.86
C GLU A 680 1.64 -5.66 8.40
N ALA A 681 1.54 -6.43 9.61
CA ALA A 681 1.03 -6.60 11.12
C ALA A 681 1.87 -6.70 12.53
N LYS A 682 1.43 -7.43 13.64
CA LYS A 682 1.52 -7.11 15.15
C LYS A 682 1.73 -8.35 16.16
N PRO A 683 2.22 -8.31 17.47
CA PRO A 683 2.46 -9.31 18.65
C PRO A 683 1.55 -10.37 19.48
N HIS A 684 2.03 -11.59 19.89
CA HIS A 684 1.38 -12.97 20.19
C HIS A 684 0.71 -13.45 21.57
N MET A 685 -0.11 -14.58 21.62
CA MET A 685 -0.76 -15.34 22.80
C MET A 685 -1.37 -16.82 22.57
N GLU A 686 -0.69 -17.95 22.90
CA GLU A 686 -1.09 -19.39 22.64
C GLU A 686 -1.30 -19.92 21.16
N PRO A 687 -0.22 -20.43 20.49
CA PRO A 687 -0.04 -20.79 19.05
C PRO A 687 -1.05 -21.64 18.21
N ILE A 688 -1.73 -21.02 17.22
CA ILE A 688 -2.15 -21.67 15.94
C ILE A 688 -2.09 -20.72 14.70
N SER A 689 -1.83 -21.29 13.51
CA SER A 689 -1.55 -20.52 12.28
C SER A 689 -2.36 -21.03 11.06
N SER A 690 -2.79 -20.11 10.19
CA SER A 690 -3.50 -20.45 8.95
C SER A 690 -3.26 -19.41 7.87
N THR A 691 -3.62 -19.72 6.62
CA THR A 691 -3.57 -18.79 5.50
C THR A 691 -4.80 -18.91 4.61
N ALA A 692 -5.25 -17.77 4.06
CA ALA A 692 -6.14 -17.70 2.91
C ALA A 692 -5.34 -17.17 1.70
N LEU A 693 -5.69 -17.64 0.50
CA LEU A 693 -4.98 -17.33 -0.75
C LEU A 693 -6.00 -16.96 -1.82
N LEU A 694 -5.80 -15.81 -2.46
CA LEU A 694 -6.52 -15.40 -3.67
C LEU A 694 -5.52 -15.30 -4.84
N LYS A 695 -5.76 -16.05 -5.91
CA LYS A 695 -5.04 -15.91 -7.18
C LYS A 695 -5.69 -14.81 -8.01
N ILE A 696 -4.93 -13.78 -8.38
CA ILE A 696 -5.41 -12.62 -9.13
C ILE A 696 -4.80 -12.68 -10.54
N VAL A 697 -5.58 -13.18 -11.48
CA VAL A 697 -5.27 -13.20 -12.91
C VAL A 697 -5.68 -11.86 -13.51
N GLN A 698 -4.74 -11.16 -14.12
CA GLN A 698 -4.96 -9.94 -14.88
C GLN A 698 -4.80 -10.24 -16.36
N ARG A 699 -5.72 -9.78 -17.23
CA ARG A 699 -5.64 -9.99 -18.68
C ARG A 699 -5.80 -8.71 -19.48
N ARG A 700 -5.07 -8.59 -20.59
CA ARG A 700 -5.26 -7.51 -21.57
C ARG A 700 -6.60 -7.62 -22.29
N PHE A 701 -7.08 -8.83 -22.51
CA PHE A 701 -8.34 -9.14 -23.19
C PHE A 701 -9.19 -10.14 -22.37
N PRO A 702 -10.53 -10.10 -22.47
CA PRO A 702 -11.38 -11.07 -21.78
C PRO A 702 -11.08 -12.52 -22.18
N ALA A 703 -11.17 -13.46 -21.23
CA ALA A 703 -10.98 -14.88 -21.52
C ALA A 703 -12.07 -15.39 -22.48
N THR A 704 -11.67 -15.95 -23.62
CA THR A 704 -12.59 -16.58 -24.57
C THR A 704 -13.00 -17.96 -24.08
N SER A 705 -14.30 -18.24 -24.08
CA SER A 705 -14.84 -19.55 -23.66
C SER A 705 -14.59 -20.61 -24.73
N SER A 706 -13.51 -21.37 -24.57
CA SER A 706 -13.13 -22.44 -25.51
C SER A 706 -14.03 -23.69 -25.36
N SER A 707 -14.64 -24.10 -26.47
CA SER A 707 -15.19 -25.44 -26.65
C SER A 707 -14.26 -26.30 -27.52
N HIS A 708 -14.47 -27.60 -27.52
CA HIS A 708 -13.45 -28.60 -27.85
C HIS A 708 -13.42 -29.10 -29.31
N LEU A 709 -12.21 -29.52 -29.73
CA LEU A 709 -11.83 -30.62 -30.64
C LEU A 709 -11.62 -30.41 -32.16
N GLU A 710 -10.36 -30.69 -32.53
CA GLU A 710 -9.86 -31.51 -33.66
C GLU A 710 -9.56 -30.92 -35.06
N HIS A 711 -8.78 -31.70 -35.83
CA HIS A 711 -7.82 -31.25 -36.84
C HIS A 711 -8.29 -31.44 -38.30
N THR A 712 -7.82 -30.58 -39.22
CA THR A 712 -6.89 -30.99 -40.32
C THR A 712 -6.34 -29.78 -41.12
N LEU A 713 -5.32 -30.01 -41.94
CA LEU A 713 -4.57 -29.00 -42.72
C LEU A 713 -5.12 -28.81 -44.14
N PHE A 714 -5.06 -27.60 -44.69
CA PHE A 714 -4.44 -27.25 -46.00
C PHE A 714 -4.39 -25.69 -46.18
N PRO A 715 -3.50 -25.13 -47.02
CA PRO A 715 -3.24 -23.68 -47.06
C PRO A 715 -4.04 -22.94 -48.15
N ILE A 716 -4.51 -21.72 -47.83
CA ILE A 716 -5.06 -20.74 -48.80
C ILE A 716 -4.44 -19.35 -48.53
N GLN A 717 -4.34 -18.53 -49.58
CA GLN A 717 -3.60 -17.27 -49.61
C GLN A 717 -4.28 -16.13 -48.85
N VAL A 718 -3.47 -15.20 -48.33
CA VAL A 718 -3.91 -13.92 -47.76
C VAL A 718 -4.46 -12.98 -48.85
N PRO A 719 -5.72 -12.51 -48.76
CA PRO A 719 -6.18 -11.34 -49.48
C PRO A 719 -5.66 -10.07 -48.77
N LYS A 720 -4.97 -9.18 -49.49
CA LYS A 720 -4.76 -7.82 -48.99
C LYS A 720 -6.05 -7.03 -49.09
N ILE A 721 -6.71 -6.78 -47.96
CA ILE A 721 -7.73 -5.73 -47.86
C ILE A 721 -7.01 -4.38 -47.71
N MET A 722 -7.34 -3.41 -48.57
CA MET A 722 -6.93 -2.02 -48.40
C MET A 722 -8.09 -1.23 -47.80
N ILE A 723 -7.86 -0.57 -46.68
CA ILE A 723 -8.86 0.28 -46.02
C ILE A 723 -9.04 1.57 -46.83
N PRO A 724 -10.28 1.99 -47.17
CA PRO A 724 -10.54 3.28 -47.81
C PRO A 724 -10.20 4.45 -46.88
N LYS A 725 -9.47 5.47 -47.35
CA LYS A 725 -9.18 6.69 -46.56
C LYS A 725 -9.95 7.90 -47.12
N ILE A 726 -11.16 8.13 -46.62
CA ILE A 726 -12.02 9.27 -46.99
C ILE A 726 -11.43 10.57 -46.43
N ALA A 727 -10.68 11.31 -47.25
CA ALA A 727 -10.05 12.57 -46.84
C ALA A 727 -10.89 13.81 -47.24
N ALA A 728 -11.40 14.54 -46.24
CA ALA A 728 -12.06 15.83 -46.43
C ALA A 728 -11.08 17.00 -46.21
N GLN A 729 -11.09 17.99 -47.10
CA GLN A 729 -10.30 19.23 -46.99
C GLN A 729 -11.20 20.47 -47.06
N SER A 730 -10.80 21.58 -46.40
CA SER A 730 -11.49 22.86 -46.50
C SER A 730 -11.04 23.64 -47.75
N ALA A 731 -11.97 24.27 -48.45
CA ALA A 731 -11.69 25.11 -49.62
C ALA A 731 -11.25 26.55 -49.29
N SER A 732 -11.03 26.87 -48.02
CA SER A 732 -10.59 28.20 -47.57
C SER A 732 -9.79 28.13 -46.28
N ASN A 733 -8.84 29.06 -46.11
CA ASN A 733 -7.92 29.12 -44.97
C ASN A 733 -8.69 29.46 -43.68
N ILE A 734 -8.55 28.64 -42.65
CA ILE A 734 -9.29 28.79 -41.38
C ILE A 734 -8.32 29.20 -40.28
N LEU A 735 -8.16 30.51 -40.07
CA LEU A 735 -7.38 31.02 -38.93
C LEU A 735 -8.28 31.15 -37.68
N VAL A 736 -7.93 30.42 -36.63
CA VAL A 736 -8.45 30.62 -35.27
C VAL A 736 -7.40 31.35 -34.44
N GLU A 737 -7.68 32.60 -34.09
CA GLU A 737 -6.92 33.40 -33.11
C GLU A 737 -7.71 33.47 -31.79
N ALA A 738 -7.03 33.34 -30.64
CA ALA A 738 -7.62 33.57 -29.32
C ALA A 738 -7.40 35.03 -28.87
N ASP A 739 -8.34 35.57 -28.07
CA ASP A 739 -8.24 36.93 -27.54
C ASP A 739 -7.26 37.04 -26.35
N SER A 740 -6.99 38.28 -25.92
CA SER A 740 -6.05 38.62 -24.85
C SER A 740 -6.43 38.12 -23.45
N ARG A 741 -7.55 37.38 -23.30
CA ARG A 741 -8.06 36.82 -22.04
C ARG A 741 -8.21 35.29 -22.08
N HIS A 742 -7.48 34.60 -22.97
CA HIS A 742 -7.39 33.13 -23.03
C HIS A 742 -8.72 32.39 -23.29
N ASN A 743 -9.69 33.04 -23.95
CA ASN A 743 -10.99 32.44 -24.28
C ASN A 743 -11.04 31.92 -25.73
N VAL A 744 -11.72 30.79 -25.94
CA VAL A 744 -11.97 30.19 -27.27
C VAL A 744 -12.92 31.10 -28.07
N PHE A 745 -12.36 31.95 -28.93
CA PHE A 745 -13.09 33.07 -29.53
C PHE A 745 -13.93 32.68 -30.77
N ARG A 746 -13.48 31.69 -31.55
CA ARG A 746 -14.21 31.15 -32.72
C ARG A 746 -13.95 29.65 -32.85
N ARG A 747 -15.02 28.88 -33.10
CA ARG A 747 -14.94 27.53 -33.68
C ARG A 747 -15.32 27.62 -35.17
N TYR A 748 -14.62 26.88 -35.99
CA TYR A 748 -14.90 26.65 -37.40
C TYR A 748 -14.94 25.15 -37.65
N TRP A 749 -15.66 24.70 -38.68
CA TRP A 749 -15.76 23.28 -39.00
C TRP A 749 -15.70 22.97 -40.49
N PHE A 750 -15.21 21.76 -40.75
CA PHE A 750 -15.34 20.99 -41.99
C PHE A 750 -15.78 19.58 -41.59
N GLY A 751 -16.44 18.86 -42.50
CA GLY A 751 -17.02 17.56 -42.16
C GLY A 751 -17.56 16.80 -43.37
N VAL A 752 -17.83 15.51 -43.16
CA VAL A 752 -18.42 14.59 -44.13
C VAL A 752 -19.86 14.29 -43.70
N GLN A 753 -20.80 14.34 -44.65
CA GLN A 753 -22.18 13.92 -44.42
C GLN A 753 -22.28 12.40 -44.64
N MET A 754 -22.78 11.67 -43.65
CA MET A 754 -22.91 10.21 -43.72
C MET A 754 -24.26 9.84 -44.34
N LYS A 755 -24.28 8.93 -45.32
CA LYS A 755 -25.53 8.30 -45.77
C LYS A 755 -26.03 7.31 -44.70
N ALA A 756 -27.31 6.95 -44.76
CA ALA A 756 -27.86 5.98 -43.82
C ALA A 756 -27.25 4.58 -44.06
N GLU A 757 -26.94 4.26 -45.31
CA GLU A 757 -26.34 3.00 -45.76
C GLU A 757 -24.86 2.84 -45.34
N GLU A 758 -24.14 3.93 -45.09
CA GLU A 758 -22.69 3.91 -44.77
C GLU A 758 -22.42 3.65 -43.28
N LEU A 759 -23.31 4.11 -42.39
CA LEU A 759 -23.11 4.04 -40.94
C LEU A 759 -22.86 2.63 -40.37
N PRO A 760 -23.51 1.54 -40.83
CA PRO A 760 -23.26 0.20 -40.29
C PRO A 760 -21.86 -0.36 -40.60
N GLY A 761 -21.14 0.20 -41.59
CA GLY A 761 -19.82 -0.27 -41.99
C GLY A 761 -18.65 0.41 -41.28
N ILE A 762 -18.87 1.50 -40.54
CA ILE A 762 -17.78 2.32 -39.96
C ILE A 762 -17.29 1.72 -38.65
N ILE A 763 -16.08 1.14 -38.67
CA ILE A 763 -15.46 0.51 -37.48
C ILE A 763 -14.68 1.51 -36.62
N SER A 764 -14.19 2.61 -37.21
CA SER A 764 -13.49 3.63 -36.45
C SER A 764 -13.36 4.96 -37.20
N VAL A 765 -13.28 6.04 -36.42
CA VAL A 765 -12.88 7.37 -36.90
C VAL A 765 -11.68 7.87 -36.13
N GLN A 766 -10.69 8.38 -36.85
CA GLN A 766 -9.52 9.07 -36.28
C GLN A 766 -9.37 10.42 -36.96
N LEU A 767 -8.85 11.41 -36.24
CA LEU A 767 -8.52 12.70 -36.83
C LEU A 767 -7.01 12.87 -36.91
N GLU A 768 -6.45 12.91 -38.14
CA GLU A 768 -5.13 13.48 -38.37
C GLU A 768 -5.27 15.01 -38.48
N THR A 769 -4.47 15.79 -37.76
CA THR A 769 -4.34 17.23 -38.04
C THR A 769 -2.91 17.63 -38.35
N SER A 770 -2.73 18.61 -39.24
CA SER A 770 -1.43 19.23 -39.49
C SER A 770 -1.40 20.59 -38.81
N SER A 771 -0.43 20.81 -37.91
CA SER A 771 -0.34 22.03 -37.11
C SER A 771 1.01 22.71 -37.23
N LYS A 772 1.04 24.04 -37.02
CA LYS A 772 2.26 24.85 -37.06
C LYS A 772 2.14 26.03 -36.12
N GLY A 773 3.19 26.30 -35.34
CA GLY A 773 3.24 27.44 -34.44
C GLY A 773 4.61 27.63 -33.76
N PHE A 774 4.68 28.60 -32.86
CA PHE A 774 5.85 28.86 -32.02
C PHE A 774 5.44 28.84 -30.55
N ALA A 775 5.64 27.71 -29.87
CA ALA A 775 5.71 27.70 -28.41
C ALA A 775 7.05 28.27 -27.94
N ARG A 776 7.10 28.75 -26.69
CA ARG A 776 8.35 28.87 -25.92
C ARG A 776 8.46 27.66 -25.00
N GLU A 777 9.66 27.10 -24.89
CA GLU A 777 9.93 25.88 -24.13
C GLU A 777 9.88 26.19 -22.60
N SER A 778 8.69 26.04 -22.00
CA SER A 778 8.44 25.93 -20.53
C SER A 778 6.96 25.76 -20.19
N ASP A 779 6.04 26.28 -21.01
CA ASP A 779 4.63 26.44 -20.62
C ASP A 779 3.67 25.46 -21.34
N ASP A 780 3.23 24.40 -20.66
CA ASP A 780 2.21 23.43 -21.16
C ASP A 780 0.85 24.07 -21.51
N VAL A 781 0.62 25.32 -21.11
CA VAL A 781 -0.64 26.05 -21.28
C VAL A 781 -0.76 26.70 -22.68
N GLN A 782 0.32 26.76 -23.47
CA GLN A 782 0.34 27.47 -24.76
C GLN A 782 -0.01 26.57 -25.95
N GLY A 783 -1.30 26.30 -26.15
CA GLY A 783 -1.77 25.40 -27.22
C GLY A 783 -3.18 25.63 -27.74
N GLY A 784 -3.53 24.77 -28.71
CA GLY A 784 -4.89 24.55 -29.21
C GLY A 784 -5.25 23.07 -29.16
N TRP A 785 -6.47 22.74 -29.55
CA TRP A 785 -6.96 21.36 -29.61
C TRP A 785 -7.99 21.20 -30.73
N PHE A 786 -8.22 19.95 -31.12
CA PHE A 786 -9.28 19.60 -32.07
C PHE A 786 -10.34 18.73 -31.39
N GLU A 787 -11.61 19.08 -31.62
CA GLU A 787 -12.77 18.33 -31.15
C GLU A 787 -13.44 17.67 -32.36
N LEU A 788 -13.92 16.44 -32.18
CA LEU A 788 -14.78 15.75 -33.14
C LEU A 788 -16.24 15.93 -32.71
N ALA A 789 -17.15 16.19 -33.64
CA ALA A 789 -18.52 16.54 -33.31
C ALA A 789 -19.53 16.02 -34.35
N VAL A 790 -20.71 15.62 -33.87
CA VAL A 790 -21.84 15.26 -34.74
C VAL A 790 -22.75 16.46 -34.89
N MET A 791 -23.03 16.86 -36.13
CA MET A 791 -23.99 17.93 -36.43
C MET A 791 -25.24 17.38 -37.11
N PRO A 792 -26.45 17.67 -36.59
CA PRO A 792 -27.70 17.24 -37.23
C PRO A 792 -27.82 17.72 -38.68
N ARG A 793 -28.38 16.88 -39.54
CA ARG A 793 -28.57 17.10 -40.99
C ARG A 793 -29.33 18.37 -41.38
N SER A 794 -29.99 19.01 -40.42
CA SER A 794 -30.73 20.27 -40.56
C SER A 794 -29.83 21.52 -40.59
N TYR A 795 -28.53 21.39 -40.27
CA TYR A 795 -27.59 22.52 -40.30
C TYR A 795 -26.97 22.72 -41.70
N PRO A 796 -27.09 23.92 -42.31
CA PRO A 796 -26.44 24.22 -43.58
C PRO A 796 -24.90 24.09 -43.52
N ARG A 797 -24.30 23.54 -44.57
CA ARG A 797 -22.84 23.40 -44.71
C ARG A 797 -22.15 24.76 -44.56
N GLY A 798 -21.20 24.87 -43.63
CA GLY A 798 -20.50 26.12 -43.32
C GLY A 798 -21.21 27.03 -42.31
N THR A 799 -22.29 26.59 -41.66
CA THR A 799 -22.95 27.37 -40.58
C THR A 799 -21.98 27.68 -39.44
N ARG A 800 -21.69 28.96 -39.21
CA ARG A 800 -20.75 29.39 -38.16
C ARG A 800 -21.27 29.06 -36.75
N ILE A 801 -20.58 28.17 -36.06
CA ILE A 801 -20.88 27.78 -34.68
C ILE A 801 -20.45 28.91 -33.74
N THR A 802 -21.30 29.23 -32.76
CA THR A 802 -21.07 30.26 -31.75
C THR A 802 -21.27 29.68 -30.35
N LYS A 803 -20.67 30.30 -29.32
CA LYS A 803 -20.81 29.85 -27.92
C LYS A 803 -22.29 29.67 -27.50
N LYS A 804 -23.16 30.62 -27.91
CA LYS A 804 -24.61 30.57 -27.68
C LYS A 804 -25.29 29.32 -28.27
N LEU A 805 -24.75 28.73 -29.35
CA LEU A 805 -25.31 27.53 -29.98
C LEU A 805 -25.02 26.26 -29.15
N LEU A 806 -23.79 26.14 -28.63
CA LEU A 806 -23.36 25.05 -27.74
C LEU A 806 -24.15 25.02 -26.42
N GLU A 807 -24.56 26.19 -25.91
CA GLU A 807 -25.23 26.33 -24.61
C GLU A 807 -26.74 26.04 -24.68
N THR A 808 -27.32 25.82 -25.87
CA THR A 808 -28.77 25.64 -26.09
C THR A 808 -29.33 24.25 -25.72
N LYS A 809 -29.06 23.76 -24.50
CA LYS A 809 -29.48 22.43 -24.00
C LYS A 809 -31.00 22.11 -23.97
N ARG A 810 -31.87 23.01 -24.44
CA ARG A 810 -33.35 22.86 -24.40
C ARG A 810 -33.97 22.14 -25.60
N ASP A 811 -33.21 21.86 -26.65
CA ASP A 811 -33.73 21.18 -27.85
C ASP A 811 -32.83 19.99 -28.22
N LYS A 812 -33.34 18.76 -28.04
CA LYS A 812 -32.60 17.53 -28.33
C LYS A 812 -32.20 17.42 -29.82
N SER A 813 -32.93 18.07 -30.74
CA SER A 813 -32.61 18.08 -32.18
C SER A 813 -31.45 19.03 -32.55
N LYS A 814 -30.85 19.73 -31.58
CA LYS A 814 -29.81 20.74 -31.77
C LYS A 814 -28.60 20.57 -30.85
N ILE A 815 -28.47 19.44 -30.16
CA ILE A 815 -27.34 19.18 -29.26
C ILE A 815 -26.11 18.86 -30.10
N LEU A 816 -25.21 19.83 -30.22
CA LEU A 816 -23.85 19.60 -30.69
C LEU A 816 -23.07 18.87 -29.58
N LEU A 817 -22.87 17.57 -29.73
CA LEU A 817 -21.96 16.81 -28.89
C LEU A 817 -20.54 16.91 -29.46
N THR A 818 -19.56 17.11 -28.58
CA THR A 818 -18.16 17.36 -28.92
C THR A 818 -17.25 16.49 -28.06
N TRP A 819 -16.45 15.65 -28.71
CA TRP A 819 -15.43 14.81 -28.07
C TRP A 819 -14.04 15.39 -28.34
N HIS A 820 -13.22 15.52 -27.30
CA HIS A 820 -11.85 16.01 -27.45
C HIS A 820 -11.01 14.95 -28.19
N SER A 821 -10.50 15.25 -29.39
CA SER A 821 -9.73 14.27 -30.17
C SER A 821 -8.26 14.28 -29.79
N HIS A 822 -7.64 15.46 -29.66
CA HIS A 822 -6.27 15.63 -29.20
C HIS A 822 -5.94 17.10 -28.92
N ASN A 823 -4.99 17.33 -28.01
CA ASN A 823 -4.27 18.59 -27.90
C ASN A 823 -3.21 18.69 -29.01
N VAL A 824 -2.86 19.92 -29.39
CA VAL A 824 -1.91 20.20 -30.47
C VAL A 824 -0.55 20.59 -29.91
N VAL A 825 0.48 19.80 -30.23
CA VAL A 825 1.88 20.21 -29.97
C VAL A 825 2.33 21.15 -31.09
N LEU A 826 2.82 22.35 -30.75
CA LEU A 826 3.14 23.40 -31.75
C LEU A 826 4.55 23.24 -32.33
N HIS A 827 4.64 22.78 -33.58
CA HIS A 827 5.92 22.65 -34.30
C HIS A 827 6.22 23.85 -35.21
N LYS A 828 7.51 24.18 -35.36
CA LYS A 828 8.01 25.30 -36.20
C LYS A 828 7.70 25.14 -37.70
N GLN A 829 7.37 23.93 -38.14
CA GLN A 829 6.89 23.57 -39.48
C GLN A 829 5.61 22.73 -39.34
N TYR A 830 4.83 22.59 -40.42
CA TYR A 830 3.64 21.73 -40.40
C TYR A 830 4.04 20.27 -40.15
N GLN A 831 3.50 19.66 -39.10
CA GLN A 831 3.61 18.24 -38.82
C GLN A 831 2.24 17.63 -38.60
N ASN A 832 2.03 16.41 -39.13
CA ASN A 832 0.79 15.66 -38.94
C ASN A 832 0.83 14.96 -37.57
N GLN A 833 -0.22 15.13 -36.78
CA GLN A 833 -0.45 14.47 -35.50
C GLN A 833 -1.74 13.65 -35.63
N SER A 834 -1.70 12.38 -35.20
CA SER A 834 -2.87 11.51 -35.18
C SER A 834 -3.53 11.57 -33.80
N GLY A 835 -4.80 11.95 -33.75
CA GLY A 835 -5.59 11.98 -32.52
C GLY A 835 -6.02 10.61 -32.03
N ILE A 836 -6.81 10.57 -30.95
CA ILE A 836 -7.41 9.33 -30.48
C ILE A 836 -8.31 8.70 -31.56
N VAL A 837 -8.35 7.37 -31.58
CA VAL A 837 -9.23 6.58 -32.44
C VAL A 837 -10.56 6.39 -31.72
N PHE A 838 -11.65 6.90 -32.29
CA PHE A 838 -13.01 6.61 -31.88
C PHE A 838 -13.43 5.29 -32.57
N GLY A 839 -13.08 4.16 -31.96
CA GLY A 839 -13.53 2.82 -32.39
C GLY A 839 -15.01 2.55 -32.08
N GLU A 840 -15.52 1.39 -32.49
CA GLU A 840 -16.93 0.95 -32.43
C GLU A 840 -17.65 1.24 -31.10
N ASP A 841 -16.98 1.05 -29.96
CA ASP A 841 -17.56 1.25 -28.62
C ASP A 841 -17.81 2.72 -28.24
N ALA A 842 -17.22 3.68 -28.96
CA ALA A 842 -17.22 5.09 -28.59
C ALA A 842 -18.63 5.70 -28.57
N ASP A 843 -18.96 6.47 -27.52
CA ASP A 843 -20.28 7.10 -27.34
C ASP A 843 -20.69 8.02 -28.51
N LEU A 844 -19.72 8.48 -29.30
CA LEU A 844 -19.90 9.15 -30.59
C LEU A 844 -20.96 8.45 -31.47
N TRP A 845 -20.87 7.12 -31.59
CA TRP A 845 -21.70 6.31 -32.49
C TRP A 845 -23.15 6.18 -32.02
N LYS A 846 -23.39 6.31 -30.72
CA LYS A 846 -24.73 6.25 -30.10
C LYS A 846 -25.56 7.52 -30.41
N HIS A 847 -24.96 8.50 -31.09
CA HIS A 847 -25.52 9.83 -31.30
C HIS A 847 -25.42 10.34 -32.75
N ILE A 848 -25.02 9.49 -33.72
CA ILE A 848 -25.06 9.80 -35.15
C ILE A 848 -26.23 9.10 -35.85
N SER A 849 -26.74 9.68 -36.93
CA SER A 849 -27.84 9.11 -37.72
C SER A 849 -27.76 9.49 -39.20
N GLY A 850 -28.53 8.77 -40.03
CA GLY A 850 -28.48 8.89 -41.49
C GLY A 850 -28.76 10.31 -42.00
N GLY A 851 -27.74 10.90 -42.64
CA GLY A 851 -27.72 12.26 -43.16
C GLY A 851 -27.01 13.28 -42.26
N ASP A 852 -26.60 12.92 -41.04
CA ASP A 852 -25.86 13.83 -40.15
C ASP A 852 -24.39 13.99 -40.59
N TRP A 853 -23.72 15.01 -40.05
CA TRP A 853 -22.34 15.35 -40.42
C TRP A 853 -21.36 15.00 -39.30
N ILE A 854 -20.32 14.21 -39.61
CA ILE A 854 -19.11 14.12 -38.76
C ILE A 854 -18.26 15.34 -39.08
N SER A 855 -18.09 16.22 -38.10
CA SER A 855 -17.46 17.54 -38.23
C SER A 855 -16.31 17.70 -37.26
N VAL A 856 -15.24 18.38 -37.71
CA VAL A 856 -14.05 18.69 -36.91
C VAL A 856 -14.12 20.15 -36.46
N LEU A 857 -13.81 20.43 -35.19
CA LEU A 857 -13.79 21.78 -34.61
C LEU A 857 -12.36 22.15 -34.20
N ALA A 858 -11.84 23.24 -34.75
CA ALA A 858 -10.58 23.83 -34.32
C ALA A 858 -10.80 24.77 -33.11
N CYS A 859 -10.03 24.57 -32.03
CA CYS A 859 -10.04 25.38 -30.81
C CYS A 859 -8.62 25.87 -30.45
N ALA A 860 -8.52 27.09 -29.91
CA ALA A 860 -7.25 27.71 -29.52
C ALA A 860 -7.39 28.52 -28.23
N ARG A 861 -6.33 28.55 -27.40
CA ARG A 861 -6.36 29.20 -26.06
C ARG A 861 -5.40 30.37 -25.89
N SER A 862 -4.45 30.58 -26.81
CA SER A 862 -3.35 31.54 -26.61
C SER A 862 -3.33 32.66 -27.66
N PRO A 863 -3.08 33.93 -27.27
CA PRO A 863 -2.90 35.03 -28.23
C PRO A 863 -1.79 34.70 -29.25
N LYS A 864 -2.06 34.94 -30.54
CA LYS A 864 -1.18 34.62 -31.68
C LYS A 864 -0.96 33.12 -31.99
N SER A 865 -1.60 32.18 -31.29
CA SER A 865 -1.71 30.81 -31.79
C SER A 865 -2.65 30.77 -33.01
N VAL A 866 -2.29 30.01 -34.05
CA VAL A 866 -3.11 29.82 -35.26
C VAL A 866 -3.29 28.33 -35.49
N CYS A 867 -4.51 27.84 -35.34
CA CYS A 867 -4.87 26.45 -35.67
C CYS A 867 -5.52 26.41 -37.05
N ASP A 868 -4.77 26.01 -38.08
CA ASP A 868 -5.27 25.93 -39.46
C ASP A 868 -6.05 24.62 -39.69
N GLY A 869 -7.38 24.72 -39.58
CA GLY A 869 -8.27 23.57 -39.82
C GLY A 869 -8.28 23.06 -41.26
N SER A 870 -7.76 23.81 -42.25
CA SER A 870 -7.87 23.42 -43.66
C SER A 870 -6.98 22.23 -44.06
N VAL A 871 -5.91 22.00 -43.29
CA VAL A 871 -4.88 20.97 -43.56
C VAL A 871 -5.16 19.63 -42.85
N GLY A 872 -6.16 19.59 -41.97
CA GLY A 872 -6.56 18.38 -41.26
C GLY A 872 -7.24 17.34 -42.16
N LYS A 873 -7.14 16.08 -41.79
CA LYS A 873 -7.78 14.94 -42.46
C LYS A 873 -8.53 14.11 -41.44
N LEU A 874 -9.85 14.11 -41.55
CA LEU A 874 -10.64 13.03 -40.96
C LEU A 874 -10.23 11.71 -41.64
N ILE A 875 -10.14 10.63 -40.87
CA ILE A 875 -10.07 9.25 -41.36
C ILE A 875 -11.33 8.57 -40.86
N ILE A 876 -12.03 7.93 -41.78
CA ILE A 876 -13.13 7.00 -41.53
C ILE A 876 -12.63 5.66 -42.06
N ASN A 877 -12.63 4.62 -41.23
CA ASN A 877 -12.29 3.27 -41.63
C ASN A 877 -13.59 2.47 -41.74
N GLU A 878 -13.84 1.91 -42.92
CA GLU A 878 -15.02 1.11 -43.23
C GLU A 878 -14.65 -0.38 -43.39
N TYR A 879 -15.59 -1.27 -43.08
CA TYR A 879 -15.54 -2.68 -43.48
C TYR A 879 -15.40 -2.81 -45.00
N ALA A 880 -14.65 -3.82 -45.43
CA ALA A 880 -14.73 -4.34 -46.78
C ALA A 880 -15.41 -5.72 -46.71
N ASP A 881 -16.55 -5.85 -47.39
CA ASP A 881 -17.29 -7.11 -47.57
C ASP A 881 -16.52 -8.13 -48.45
#